data_AF-A0A1F9MKW1-F1
#
_entry.id   AF-A0A1F9MKW1-F1
#
_cell.length_a   1.000
_cell.length_b   1.000
_cell.length_c   1.000
_cell.angle_alpha   90.00
_cell.angle_beta   90.00
_cell.angle_gamma   90.00
#
_symmetry.space_group_name_H-M   'P 1'
#
loop_
_entity.id
_entity.type
_entity.pdbx_description
1 polymer ?
#
loop_
_entity_poly.entity_id
_entity_poly.type
_entity_poly.pdbx_seq_one_letter_code
_entity_poly.pdbx_strand_id
1 'polypeptide(L)'
;NPVAVLINKAMIEIPPKFAGRAPIGPIPKEDKQTSFKKTDWPCSTGLAEDVRRYGAWMREEAFKRIGYLYPKVQLPKEYGTHEARVIAWLWARTVKSPNPAFSHADIPLVSTFMLCTIAGKEVYVEPIVAGDNYQFTVKMGKPKDMDAVKNGTKTIGRGANFLCLLSGSPISGDYIKAEGQAGRIGARLMAVVAEGPRGRIYLSPTPETEATARQAKPDWHPTGDVPVRLSGGTCVPYGLKEWGDLFTPRQLVALTTFSDLVQEAREKVKQDAVKVGWQDDDKGICDNGTSATAYSDAIGVYLGFGVDKLSDRHSTLTRWDPTPTASGIINTFSRQALPMSWDFSEGNPFSEASGNFDGGVGWIAKVIDRSLPANLRGFASIEDATIQTLSSGKVISTDPPYYDNIFYADLSDYFYVWMRRSLRPVYPSLFSTMTVPKAEELVATPYRHGSKEKAEVFFLKGMTEAMHRLAEQAHPAFPTTIYYAFKQSDTNATGTGNTGWETFLDAVLRAGFALTGTWPMRTELSNRMIGSGTNALASCIILVCRKRDPNATTISRREYIRELNAILPEALDEMTKGSGYDISPVAPVDLSQSIIGPGMAVFSKYAAVLEADGSTMTVHTALQLINRFLAEDDFDADTQFCLHWFEQNGWKEGRFGDADTLSRAKGTSVTGVANAGVVESGGGNVRLFKWSEYPTDWDPTTDDRNPIWETLHHLIRTLRQDGETKAGQLLTDVKNQGESVRQLAYRLYTLCERQGWAEDARAYNELITSWTGIESAAGEASGKMTQGKLF
;
A
#
# COMPACT_ATOMS: atom_id res chain seq x y z
N ASN A 1 -11.31 -5.29 17.52
CA ASN A 1 -11.63 -5.89 16.21
C ASN A 1 -11.32 -7.40 16.25
N PRO A 2 -12.32 -8.29 16.12
CA PRO A 2 -12.13 -9.75 16.20
C PRO A 2 -11.27 -10.34 15.08
N VAL A 3 -11.32 -9.79 13.86
CA VAL A 3 -10.54 -10.28 12.72
C VAL A 3 -9.04 -10.12 13.01
N ALA A 4 -8.64 -8.93 13.47
CA ALA A 4 -7.24 -8.65 13.84
C ALA A 4 -6.75 -9.56 14.97
N VAL A 5 -7.58 -9.81 15.99
CA VAL A 5 -7.19 -10.71 17.09
C VAL A 5 -7.09 -12.16 16.63
N LEU A 6 -7.99 -12.64 15.77
CA LEU A 6 -7.87 -14.00 15.22
C LEU A 6 -6.56 -14.18 14.43
N ILE A 7 -6.18 -13.18 13.62
CA ILE A 7 -4.89 -13.17 12.91
C ILE A 7 -3.73 -13.26 13.91
N ASN A 8 -3.72 -12.44 14.96
CA ASN A 8 -2.69 -12.49 16.00
C ASN A 8 -2.64 -13.84 16.73
N LYS A 9 -3.80 -14.42 17.08
CA LYS A 9 -3.87 -15.76 17.66
C LYS A 9 -3.27 -16.82 16.75
N ALA A 10 -3.61 -16.78 15.46
CA ALA A 10 -3.08 -17.70 14.48
C ALA A 10 -1.57 -17.52 14.22
N MET A 11 -1.04 -16.31 14.38
CA MET A 11 0.39 -16.04 14.23
C MET A 11 1.21 -16.41 15.47
N ILE A 12 0.65 -16.23 16.67
CA ILE A 12 1.40 -16.23 17.93
C ILE A 12 1.04 -17.42 18.83
N GLU A 13 -0.24 -17.74 18.98
CA GLU A 13 -0.71 -18.76 19.95
C GLU A 13 -0.66 -20.18 19.38
N ILE A 14 -1.05 -20.33 18.11
CA ILE A 14 -1.25 -21.65 17.48
C ILE A 14 0.09 -22.37 17.19
N PRO A 15 1.07 -21.76 16.49
CA PRO A 15 2.22 -22.51 16.02
C PRO A 15 3.06 -23.17 17.15
N PRO A 16 3.33 -22.49 18.29
CA PRO A 16 4.07 -23.09 19.40
C PRO A 16 3.39 -24.30 20.06
N LYS A 17 2.07 -24.49 19.90
CA LYS A 17 1.34 -25.63 20.48
C LYS A 17 1.58 -26.94 19.72
N PHE A 18 1.91 -26.83 18.43
CA PHE A 18 2.01 -27.98 17.52
C PHE A 18 3.37 -28.08 16.84
N ALA A 19 4.36 -27.35 17.35
CA ALA A 19 5.73 -27.42 16.89
C ALA A 19 6.30 -28.85 17.03
N GLY A 20 7.06 -29.30 16.03
CA GLY A 20 7.68 -30.64 16.04
C GLY A 20 6.75 -31.78 15.66
N ARG A 21 5.45 -31.53 15.42
CA ARG A 21 4.50 -32.61 15.09
C ARG A 21 4.57 -33.00 13.62
N ALA A 22 4.52 -34.30 13.36
CA ALA A 22 4.39 -34.82 12.00
C ALA A 22 2.98 -34.56 11.44
N PRO A 23 2.85 -34.28 10.13
CA PRO A 23 1.57 -34.11 9.46
C PRO A 23 0.82 -35.44 9.38
N ILE A 24 -0.48 -35.40 9.69
CA ILE A 24 -1.39 -36.53 9.76
C ILE A 24 -2.38 -36.57 8.59
N GLY A 25 -2.48 -35.48 7.83
CA GLY A 25 -3.44 -35.32 6.74
C GLY A 25 -3.14 -36.22 5.54
N PRO A 26 -4.16 -36.44 4.69
CA PRO A 26 -4.04 -37.27 3.50
C PRO A 26 -3.06 -36.65 2.49
N ILE A 27 -2.17 -37.47 1.94
CA ILE A 27 -1.21 -37.02 0.92
C ILE A 27 -1.99 -36.75 -0.39
N PRO A 28 -1.91 -35.55 -0.99
CA PRO A 28 -2.57 -35.25 -2.25
C PRO A 28 -2.09 -36.19 -3.36
N LYS A 29 -2.99 -36.62 -4.25
CA LYS A 29 -2.67 -37.61 -5.31
C LYS A 29 -1.58 -37.13 -6.28
N GLU A 30 -1.51 -35.82 -6.51
CA GLU A 30 -0.55 -35.18 -7.42
C GLU A 30 0.84 -35.05 -6.80
N ASP A 31 0.94 -35.22 -5.48
CA ASP A 31 2.19 -35.16 -4.74
C ASP A 31 2.95 -36.49 -4.88
N LYS A 32 3.75 -36.57 -5.95
CA LYS A 32 4.78 -37.59 -6.08
C LYS A 32 5.89 -37.27 -5.08
N GLN A 33 5.71 -37.61 -3.80
CA GLN A 33 6.81 -37.55 -2.83
C GLN A 33 7.90 -38.53 -3.28
N THR A 34 8.85 -38.03 -4.06
CA THR A 34 10.06 -38.72 -4.47
C THR A 34 10.95 -38.89 -3.24
N SER A 35 11.03 -40.14 -2.76
CA SER A 35 12.19 -40.76 -2.09
C SER A 35 12.81 -40.15 -0.82
N PHE A 36 12.32 -39.05 -0.25
CA PHE A 36 12.74 -38.59 1.08
C PHE A 36 11.53 -38.47 1.99
N LYS A 37 11.22 -39.53 2.75
CA LYS A 37 10.38 -39.42 3.94
C LYS A 37 11.07 -38.42 4.86
N LYS A 38 10.58 -37.18 4.91
CA LYS A 38 11.02 -36.21 5.90
C LYS A 38 10.65 -36.79 7.27
N THR A 39 11.61 -37.42 7.92
CA THR A 39 11.43 -38.05 9.24
C THR A 39 11.40 -37.01 10.35
N ASP A 40 11.87 -35.80 10.07
CA ASP A 40 11.89 -34.68 11.00
C ASP A 40 11.00 -33.52 10.50
N TRP A 41 10.17 -33.01 11.41
CA TRP A 41 9.21 -31.93 11.19
C TRP A 41 9.50 -30.78 12.16
N PRO A 42 10.64 -30.08 12.01
CA PRO A 42 11.03 -29.04 12.95
C PRO A 42 10.03 -27.89 12.95
N CYS A 43 9.89 -27.23 14.09
CA CYS A 43 9.03 -26.05 14.24
C CYS A 43 7.60 -26.35 13.73
N SER A 44 6.97 -25.39 13.04
CA SER A 44 5.59 -25.50 12.56
C SER A 44 5.46 -26.19 11.19
N THR A 45 6.50 -26.89 10.70
CA THR A 45 6.53 -27.46 9.35
C THR A 45 5.46 -28.52 9.13
N GLY A 46 5.16 -29.37 10.12
CA GLY A 46 4.11 -30.37 9.98
C GLY A 46 2.70 -29.77 10.02
N LEU A 47 2.49 -28.73 10.82
CA LEU A 47 1.26 -27.94 10.80
C LEU A 47 1.04 -27.28 9.43
N ALA A 48 2.08 -26.65 8.87
CA ALA A 48 2.02 -26.04 7.54
C ALA A 48 1.67 -27.07 6.45
N GLU A 49 2.28 -28.25 6.53
CA GLU A 49 2.01 -29.35 5.61
C GLU A 49 0.57 -29.87 5.75
N ASP A 50 0.04 -30.02 6.96
CA ASP A 50 -1.36 -30.44 7.13
C ASP A 50 -2.36 -29.39 6.66
N VAL A 51 -2.08 -28.09 6.84
CA VAL A 51 -2.90 -27.02 6.24
C VAL A 51 -2.99 -27.20 4.72
N ARG A 52 -1.88 -27.57 4.05
CA ARG A 52 -1.87 -27.87 2.60
C ARG A 52 -2.64 -29.14 2.27
N ARG A 53 -2.45 -30.23 3.03
CA ARG A 53 -3.10 -31.52 2.78
C ARG A 53 -4.61 -31.48 2.95
N TYR A 54 -5.08 -30.91 4.07
CA TYR A 54 -6.51 -30.72 4.30
C TYR A 54 -7.11 -29.66 3.39
N GLY A 55 -6.32 -28.65 2.97
CA GLY A 55 -6.73 -27.71 1.92
C GLY A 55 -6.98 -28.40 0.58
N ALA A 56 -6.08 -29.29 0.15
CA ALA A 56 -6.25 -30.08 -1.07
C ALA A 56 -7.47 -31.02 -0.98
N TRP A 57 -7.66 -31.69 0.17
CA TRP A 57 -8.86 -32.47 0.43
C TRP A 57 -10.13 -31.62 0.31
N MET A 58 -10.13 -30.43 0.93
CA MET A 58 -11.26 -29.52 0.87
C MET A 58 -11.57 -29.05 -0.56
N ARG A 59 -10.53 -28.77 -1.37
CA ARG A 59 -10.71 -28.47 -2.79
C ARG A 59 -11.34 -29.63 -3.56
N GLU A 60 -10.90 -30.86 -3.32
CA GLU A 60 -11.48 -32.04 -3.98
C GLU A 60 -12.96 -32.21 -3.61
N GLU A 61 -13.33 -32.05 -2.33
CA GLU A 61 -14.73 -32.11 -1.89
C GLU A 61 -15.58 -30.98 -2.47
N ALA A 62 -15.04 -29.76 -2.53
CA ALA A 62 -15.71 -28.65 -3.21
C ALA A 62 -15.91 -28.96 -4.70
N PHE A 63 -14.90 -29.50 -5.40
CA PHE A 63 -15.02 -29.83 -6.81
C PHE A 63 -16.11 -30.89 -7.08
N LYS A 64 -16.26 -31.89 -6.20
CA LYS A 64 -17.38 -32.85 -6.30
C LYS A 64 -18.75 -32.19 -6.19
N ARG A 65 -18.88 -31.18 -5.31
CA ARG A 65 -20.16 -30.50 -5.03
C ARG A 65 -20.53 -29.48 -6.08
N ILE A 66 -19.57 -28.67 -6.55
CA ILE A 66 -19.85 -27.48 -7.37
C ILE A 66 -19.01 -27.42 -8.66
N GLY A 67 -18.17 -28.42 -8.95
CA GLY A 67 -17.31 -28.43 -10.13
C GLY A 67 -18.07 -28.37 -11.46
N TYR A 68 -19.33 -28.79 -11.49
CA TYR A 68 -20.21 -28.67 -12.65
C TYR A 68 -20.51 -27.21 -13.06
N LEU A 69 -20.36 -26.24 -12.13
CA LEU A 69 -20.48 -24.79 -12.42
C LEU A 69 -19.21 -24.19 -13.04
N TYR A 70 -18.12 -24.98 -13.10
CA TYR A 70 -16.80 -24.61 -13.60
C TYR A 70 -16.33 -25.60 -14.67
N PRO A 71 -17.11 -25.81 -15.76
CA PRO A 71 -16.75 -26.76 -16.79
C PRO A 71 -15.46 -26.34 -17.50
N LYS A 72 -14.77 -27.33 -18.06
CA LYS A 72 -13.71 -27.06 -19.05
C LYS A 72 -14.33 -26.50 -20.32
N VAL A 73 -13.51 -25.83 -21.12
CA VAL A 73 -13.90 -25.28 -22.43
C VAL A 73 -13.18 -26.02 -23.54
N GLN A 74 -13.88 -26.25 -24.64
CA GLN A 74 -13.27 -26.82 -25.84
C GLN A 74 -12.37 -25.77 -26.51
N LEU A 75 -11.12 -26.13 -26.76
CA LEU A 75 -10.22 -25.25 -27.48
C LEU A 75 -10.48 -25.28 -28.99
N PRO A 76 -10.35 -24.13 -29.69
CA PRO A 76 -10.30 -24.07 -31.14
C PRO A 76 -9.18 -24.95 -31.72
N LYS A 77 -9.37 -25.45 -32.95
CA LYS A 77 -8.41 -26.37 -33.62
C LYS A 77 -6.97 -25.86 -33.62
N GLU A 78 -6.78 -24.55 -33.73
CA GLU A 78 -5.49 -23.85 -33.72
C GLU A 78 -4.69 -24.03 -32.41
N TYR A 79 -5.34 -24.35 -31.30
CA TYR A 79 -4.69 -24.60 -30.00
C TYR A 79 -4.66 -26.08 -29.61
N GLY A 80 -5.10 -26.99 -30.49
CA GLY A 80 -5.30 -28.41 -30.22
C GLY A 80 -6.75 -28.71 -29.84
N THR A 81 -7.33 -29.77 -30.41
CA THR A 81 -8.73 -30.17 -30.15
C THR A 81 -8.89 -30.90 -28.82
N HIS A 82 -8.48 -30.27 -27.72
CA HIS A 82 -8.65 -30.79 -26.38
C HIS A 82 -9.44 -29.79 -25.51
N GLU A 83 -9.96 -30.28 -24.40
CA GLU A 83 -10.54 -29.43 -23.38
C GLU A 83 -9.44 -28.73 -22.58
N ALA A 84 -9.72 -27.50 -22.14
CA ALA A 84 -8.86 -26.74 -21.24
C ALA A 84 -9.63 -26.25 -20.03
N ARG A 85 -8.95 -26.16 -18.89
CA ARG A 85 -9.54 -25.58 -17.68
C ARG A 85 -9.61 -24.05 -17.84
N VAL A 86 -10.74 -23.48 -17.47
CA VAL A 86 -10.92 -22.03 -17.45
C VAL A 86 -10.17 -21.44 -16.25
N ILE A 87 -9.43 -20.36 -16.48
CA ILE A 87 -8.76 -19.54 -15.47
C ILE A 87 -9.74 -18.51 -14.91
N ALA A 88 -10.39 -17.76 -15.79
CA ALA A 88 -11.30 -16.68 -15.43
C ALA A 88 -12.34 -16.40 -16.51
N TRP A 89 -13.51 -15.92 -16.09
CA TRP A 89 -14.55 -15.33 -16.92
C TRP A 89 -14.52 -13.82 -16.73
N LEU A 90 -14.45 -13.07 -17.84
CA LEU A 90 -14.37 -11.62 -17.82
C LEU A 90 -15.73 -11.04 -18.16
N TRP A 91 -16.31 -10.27 -17.26
CA TRP A 91 -17.68 -9.77 -17.34
C TRP A 91 -17.69 -8.24 -17.44
N ALA A 92 -18.61 -7.68 -18.22
CA ALA A 92 -18.99 -6.28 -18.18
C ALA A 92 -20.28 -6.12 -17.39
N ARG A 93 -20.37 -5.14 -16.50
CA ARG A 93 -21.65 -4.69 -15.97
C ARG A 93 -22.45 -3.99 -17.07
N THR A 94 -23.77 -4.07 -16.99
CA THR A 94 -24.66 -3.45 -17.98
C THR A 94 -25.68 -2.54 -17.34
N VAL A 95 -26.14 -1.53 -18.07
CA VAL A 95 -27.29 -0.66 -17.72
C VAL A 95 -28.20 -0.51 -18.93
N LYS A 96 -29.45 -0.09 -18.75
CA LYS A 96 -30.31 0.26 -19.88
C LYS A 96 -29.76 1.46 -20.65
N SER A 97 -30.02 1.50 -21.96
CA SER A 97 -29.63 2.66 -22.76
C SER A 97 -30.44 3.89 -22.35
N PRO A 98 -29.81 5.05 -22.13
CA PRO A 98 -30.53 6.31 -21.94
C PRO A 98 -31.16 6.81 -23.25
N ASN A 99 -30.78 6.25 -24.40
CA ASN A 99 -31.39 6.57 -25.68
C ASN A 99 -32.73 5.81 -25.81
N PRO A 100 -33.87 6.51 -25.96
CA PRO A 100 -35.18 5.86 -26.04
C PRO A 100 -35.29 4.77 -27.11
N ALA A 101 -34.58 4.93 -28.24
CA ALA A 101 -34.59 3.95 -29.34
C ALA A 101 -33.98 2.60 -28.97
N PHE A 102 -33.14 2.55 -27.94
CA PHE A 102 -32.46 1.33 -27.47
C PHE A 102 -32.72 1.07 -25.98
N SER A 103 -33.79 1.65 -25.42
CA SER A 103 -34.11 1.57 -23.98
C SER A 103 -34.34 0.13 -23.48
N HIS A 104 -34.65 -0.81 -24.38
CA HIS A 104 -34.74 -2.24 -24.09
C HIS A 104 -33.37 -2.92 -23.91
N ALA A 105 -32.33 -2.40 -24.55
CA ALA A 105 -31.01 -3.03 -24.63
C ALA A 105 -30.17 -2.81 -23.36
N ASP A 106 -29.45 -3.86 -22.96
CA ASP A 106 -28.48 -3.82 -21.85
C ASP A 106 -27.09 -3.47 -22.38
N ILE A 107 -26.67 -2.24 -22.12
CA ILE A 107 -25.43 -1.66 -22.66
C ILE A 107 -24.25 -1.93 -21.73
N PRO A 108 -23.12 -2.44 -22.24
CA PRO A 108 -21.98 -2.81 -21.41
C PRO A 108 -21.14 -1.58 -21.02
N LEU A 109 -20.81 -1.50 -19.74
CA LEU A 109 -19.91 -0.52 -19.14
C LEU A 109 -18.52 -1.15 -19.04
N VAL A 110 -17.62 -0.80 -19.97
CA VAL A 110 -16.31 -1.43 -20.10
C VAL A 110 -15.24 -0.36 -20.02
N SER A 111 -14.32 -0.50 -19.06
CA SER A 111 -13.23 0.46 -18.86
C SER A 111 -12.04 0.19 -19.79
N THR A 112 -11.90 -1.04 -20.28
CA THR A 112 -10.93 -1.40 -21.32
C THR A 112 -11.36 -2.68 -22.03
N PHE A 113 -11.12 -2.76 -23.34
CA PHE A 113 -11.27 -3.98 -24.12
C PHE A 113 -9.94 -4.75 -24.26
N MET A 114 -8.83 -4.25 -23.71
CA MET A 114 -7.55 -4.94 -23.74
C MET A 114 -7.54 -6.14 -22.78
N LEU A 115 -7.16 -7.32 -23.28
CA LEU A 115 -7.01 -8.55 -22.47
C LEU A 115 -5.54 -8.90 -22.21
N CYS A 116 -4.65 -8.54 -23.14
CA CYS A 116 -3.20 -8.75 -23.04
C CYS A 116 -2.47 -7.63 -23.80
N THR A 117 -1.50 -6.98 -23.17
CA THR A 117 -0.70 -5.89 -23.76
C THR A 117 0.75 -6.29 -24.06
N ILE A 118 1.11 -7.57 -23.91
CA ILE A 118 2.45 -8.07 -24.23
C ILE A 118 2.71 -7.88 -25.73
N ALA A 119 3.78 -7.17 -26.06
CA ALA A 119 4.16 -6.90 -27.45
C ALA A 119 4.33 -8.20 -28.25
N GLY A 120 3.66 -8.29 -29.41
CA GLY A 120 3.64 -9.47 -30.26
C GLY A 120 2.70 -10.59 -29.79
N LYS A 121 2.02 -10.41 -28.66
CA LYS A 121 0.99 -11.32 -28.11
C LYS A 121 -0.24 -10.54 -27.63
N GLU A 122 -0.50 -9.39 -28.25
CA GLU A 122 -1.63 -8.55 -27.89
C GLU A 122 -2.95 -9.29 -28.13
N VAL A 123 -3.89 -9.10 -27.22
CA VAL A 123 -5.23 -9.69 -27.31
C VAL A 123 -6.25 -8.67 -26.83
N TYR A 124 -7.35 -8.54 -27.55
CA TYR A 124 -8.41 -7.60 -27.22
C TYR A 124 -9.80 -8.13 -27.55
N VAL A 125 -10.82 -7.52 -26.95
CA VAL A 125 -12.23 -7.77 -27.27
C VAL A 125 -12.69 -6.77 -28.32
N GLU A 126 -13.30 -7.26 -29.40
CA GLU A 126 -13.97 -6.47 -30.41
C GLU A 126 -15.49 -6.64 -30.25
N PRO A 127 -16.24 -5.57 -29.92
CA PRO A 127 -17.70 -5.60 -29.98
C PRO A 127 -18.18 -5.54 -31.44
N ILE A 128 -18.93 -6.57 -31.85
CA ILE A 128 -19.61 -6.62 -33.14
C ILE A 128 -21.06 -6.19 -32.91
N VAL A 129 -21.42 -5.01 -33.42
CA VAL A 129 -22.77 -4.45 -33.33
C VAL A 129 -23.56 -4.83 -34.59
N ALA A 130 -24.76 -5.39 -34.39
CA ALA A 130 -25.68 -5.78 -35.45
C ALA A 130 -27.10 -5.33 -35.10
N GLY A 131 -27.53 -4.21 -35.70
CA GLY A 131 -28.84 -3.62 -35.42
C GLY A 131 -28.92 -3.09 -33.98
N ASP A 132 -29.86 -3.63 -33.20
CA ASP A 132 -30.09 -3.30 -31.79
C ASP A 132 -29.41 -4.28 -30.82
N ASN A 133 -28.52 -5.14 -31.32
CA ASN A 133 -27.82 -6.15 -30.53
C ASN A 133 -26.29 -6.07 -30.74
N TYR A 134 -25.54 -6.65 -29.81
CA TYR A 134 -24.09 -6.76 -29.89
C TYR A 134 -23.58 -8.12 -29.38
N GLN A 135 -22.42 -8.51 -29.89
CA GLN A 135 -21.67 -9.68 -29.44
C GLN A 135 -20.20 -9.32 -29.27
N PHE A 136 -19.54 -9.93 -28.29
CA PHE A 136 -18.10 -9.75 -28.09
C PHE A 136 -17.34 -10.86 -28.81
N THR A 137 -16.27 -10.50 -29.51
CA THR A 137 -15.35 -11.45 -30.16
C THR A 137 -13.93 -11.14 -29.72
N VAL A 138 -13.18 -12.17 -29.31
CA VAL A 138 -11.76 -12.01 -29.01
C VAL A 138 -10.94 -11.97 -30.30
N LYS A 139 -10.02 -11.01 -30.39
CA LYS A 139 -9.09 -10.82 -31.52
C LYS A 139 -7.65 -10.87 -31.02
N MET A 140 -6.81 -11.51 -31.82
CA MET A 140 -5.37 -11.63 -31.58
C MET A 140 -4.61 -10.62 -32.44
N GLY A 141 -3.56 -10.04 -31.87
CA GLY A 141 -2.71 -9.03 -32.53
C GLY A 141 -3.07 -7.60 -32.13
N LYS A 142 -2.38 -6.64 -32.76
CA LYS A 142 -2.57 -5.22 -32.49
C LYS A 142 -3.93 -4.74 -33.01
N PRO A 143 -4.76 -4.08 -32.19
CA PRO A 143 -6.00 -3.49 -32.67
C PRO A 143 -5.74 -2.36 -33.66
N LYS A 144 -6.67 -2.19 -34.60
CA LYS A 144 -6.62 -1.10 -35.60
C LYS A 144 -6.71 0.28 -34.94
N ASP A 145 -7.55 0.39 -33.91
CA ASP A 145 -7.70 1.58 -33.09
C ASP A 145 -7.30 1.25 -31.65
N MET A 146 -6.07 1.60 -31.31
CA MET A 146 -5.51 1.34 -29.97
C MET A 146 -6.22 2.15 -28.88
N ASP A 147 -6.67 3.36 -29.18
CA ASP A 147 -7.24 4.26 -28.18
C ASP A 147 -8.67 3.87 -27.84
N ALA A 148 -9.47 3.47 -28.83
CA ALA A 148 -10.81 2.92 -28.59
C ALA A 148 -10.75 1.65 -27.71
N VAL A 149 -9.84 0.73 -28.02
CA VAL A 149 -9.72 -0.53 -27.27
C VAL A 149 -9.19 -0.29 -25.85
N LYS A 150 -8.23 0.63 -25.67
CA LYS A 150 -7.73 0.98 -24.32
C LYS A 150 -8.82 1.56 -23.43
N ASN A 151 -9.71 2.40 -23.97
CA ASN A 151 -10.74 3.10 -23.20
C ASN A 151 -12.07 2.33 -23.09
N GLY A 152 -12.28 1.28 -23.87
CA GLY A 152 -13.53 0.52 -23.83
C GLY A 152 -14.71 1.38 -24.27
N THR A 153 -15.80 1.35 -23.50
CA THR A 153 -16.96 2.26 -23.68
C THR A 153 -16.85 3.51 -22.81
N LYS A 154 -15.74 3.72 -22.10
CA LYS A 154 -15.56 4.85 -21.18
C LYS A 154 -15.24 6.14 -21.93
N THR A 155 -15.83 7.25 -21.51
CA THR A 155 -15.48 8.57 -22.05
C THR A 155 -14.15 9.09 -21.49
N ILE A 156 -13.41 9.87 -22.28
CA ILE A 156 -12.16 10.53 -21.85
C ILE A 156 -12.47 11.51 -20.70
N GLY A 157 -11.77 11.36 -19.57
CA GLY A 157 -11.90 12.23 -18.40
C GLY A 157 -11.98 11.46 -17.07
N ARG A 158 -12.12 12.20 -15.96
CA ARG A 158 -12.33 11.62 -14.63
C ARG A 158 -13.82 11.31 -14.42
N GLY A 159 -14.12 10.14 -13.85
CA GLY A 159 -15.47 9.76 -13.44
C GLY A 159 -15.99 8.46 -14.06
N ALA A 160 -17.27 8.20 -13.80
CA ALA A 160 -18.02 7.03 -14.25
C ALA A 160 -18.92 7.39 -15.45
N ASN A 161 -18.33 7.88 -16.54
CA ASN A 161 -19.07 8.27 -17.73
C ASN A 161 -18.70 7.34 -18.89
N PHE A 162 -19.72 6.89 -19.62
CA PHE A 162 -19.60 5.90 -20.69
C PHE A 162 -20.37 6.34 -21.93
N LEU A 163 -20.17 5.64 -23.04
CA LEU A 163 -20.93 5.79 -24.28
C LEU A 163 -21.76 4.54 -24.52
N CYS A 164 -22.98 4.75 -25.01
CA CYS A 164 -23.81 3.67 -25.46
C CYS A 164 -23.17 2.98 -26.66
N LEU A 165 -22.86 1.68 -26.53
CA LEU A 165 -22.23 0.91 -27.60
C LEU A 165 -23.07 0.87 -28.89
N LEU A 166 -24.40 0.95 -28.78
CA LEU A 166 -25.32 0.90 -29.93
C LEU A 166 -25.54 2.27 -30.59
N SER A 167 -25.66 3.34 -29.80
CA SER A 167 -26.09 4.66 -30.28
C SER A 167 -25.02 5.75 -30.19
N GLY A 168 -23.89 5.49 -29.52
CA GLY A 168 -22.88 6.51 -29.18
C GLY A 168 -23.36 7.56 -28.17
N SER A 169 -24.58 7.45 -27.65
CA SER A 169 -25.16 8.43 -26.72
C SER A 169 -24.43 8.37 -25.36
N PRO A 170 -24.15 9.51 -24.71
CA PRO A 170 -23.48 9.53 -23.42
C PRO A 170 -24.35 8.93 -22.32
N ILE A 171 -23.73 8.13 -21.46
CA ILE A 171 -24.28 7.53 -20.25
C ILE A 171 -23.57 8.18 -19.07
N SER A 172 -24.25 9.10 -18.38
CA SER A 172 -23.67 9.85 -17.27
C SER A 172 -23.55 8.99 -16.02
N GLY A 173 -22.59 9.32 -15.15
CA GLY A 173 -22.42 8.64 -13.87
C GLY A 173 -23.65 8.70 -12.97
N ASP A 174 -24.45 9.76 -13.04
CA ASP A 174 -25.69 9.87 -12.26
C ASP A 174 -26.80 8.98 -12.80
N TYR A 175 -26.89 8.81 -14.12
CA TYR A 175 -27.79 7.82 -14.72
C TYR A 175 -27.42 6.40 -14.28
N ILE A 176 -26.12 6.07 -14.29
CA ILE A 176 -25.64 4.75 -13.84
C ILE A 176 -25.94 4.52 -12.36
N LYS A 177 -25.77 5.53 -11.50
CA LYS A 177 -26.19 5.45 -10.09
C LYS A 177 -27.69 5.22 -9.98
N ALA A 178 -28.52 5.92 -10.76
CA ALA A 178 -29.98 5.74 -10.75
C ALA A 178 -30.39 4.33 -11.18
N GLU A 179 -29.81 3.79 -12.25
CA GLU A 179 -30.03 2.40 -12.69
C GLU A 179 -29.60 1.40 -11.61
N GLY A 180 -28.44 1.62 -10.98
CA GLY A 180 -27.94 0.81 -9.88
C GLY A 180 -28.85 0.82 -8.65
N GLN A 181 -29.26 2.01 -8.19
CA GLN A 181 -30.20 2.16 -7.06
C GLN A 181 -31.56 1.51 -7.35
N ALA A 182 -31.95 1.40 -8.61
CA ALA A 182 -33.17 0.73 -9.03
C ALA A 182 -32.99 -0.78 -9.32
N GLY A 183 -31.81 -1.36 -9.05
CA GLY A 183 -31.54 -2.78 -9.23
C GLY A 183 -31.46 -3.23 -10.70
N ARG A 184 -31.20 -2.32 -11.63
CA ARG A 184 -31.16 -2.60 -13.08
C ARG A 184 -29.75 -2.79 -13.65
N ILE A 185 -28.74 -2.93 -12.78
CA ILE A 185 -27.39 -3.30 -13.24
C ILE A 185 -27.34 -4.80 -13.51
N GLY A 186 -27.05 -5.15 -14.76
CA GLY A 186 -26.84 -6.54 -15.19
C GLY A 186 -25.36 -6.87 -15.39
N ALA A 187 -25.10 -8.04 -15.99
CA ALA A 187 -23.76 -8.46 -16.40
C ALA A 187 -23.79 -9.25 -17.71
N ARG A 188 -22.78 -9.04 -18.56
CA ARG A 188 -22.58 -9.66 -19.87
C ARG A 188 -21.17 -10.22 -19.99
N LEU A 189 -21.03 -11.47 -20.47
CA LEU A 189 -19.72 -12.10 -20.60
C LEU A 189 -18.97 -11.51 -21.80
N MET A 190 -17.75 -11.01 -21.58
CA MET A 190 -16.89 -10.42 -22.61
C MET A 190 -15.89 -11.41 -23.19
N ALA A 191 -15.30 -12.25 -22.35
CA ALA A 191 -14.26 -13.19 -22.75
C ALA A 191 -14.08 -14.30 -21.72
N VAL A 192 -13.50 -15.42 -22.16
CA VAL A 192 -13.08 -16.54 -21.31
C VAL A 192 -11.58 -16.70 -21.43
N VAL A 193 -10.89 -16.81 -20.29
CA VAL A 193 -9.44 -17.05 -20.25
C VAL A 193 -9.22 -18.49 -19.83
N ALA A 194 -8.51 -19.28 -20.64
CA ALA A 194 -8.24 -20.70 -20.40
C ALA A 194 -6.74 -20.99 -20.27
N GLU A 195 -6.43 -22.10 -19.60
CA GLU A 195 -5.07 -22.65 -19.53
C GLU A 195 -4.63 -23.14 -20.92
N GLY A 196 -3.37 -22.86 -21.26
CA GLY A 196 -2.76 -23.31 -22.51
C GLY A 196 -1.30 -23.72 -22.33
N PRO A 197 -0.76 -24.57 -23.21
CA PRO A 197 0.56 -25.17 -23.05
C PRO A 197 1.72 -24.17 -23.10
N ARG A 198 1.52 -22.98 -23.72
CA ARG A 198 2.56 -21.93 -23.88
C ARG A 198 2.11 -20.57 -23.33
N GLY A 199 1.13 -20.58 -22.43
CA GLY A 199 0.52 -19.38 -21.86
C GLY A 199 -1.00 -19.42 -21.92
N ARG A 200 -1.63 -18.31 -21.56
CA ARG A 200 -3.09 -18.20 -21.52
C ARG A 200 -3.69 -18.15 -22.92
N ILE A 201 -4.84 -18.78 -23.08
CA ILE A 201 -5.66 -18.73 -24.29
C ILE A 201 -6.88 -17.86 -23.98
N TYR A 202 -7.22 -16.97 -24.89
CA TYR A 202 -8.39 -16.10 -24.76
C TYR A 202 -9.43 -16.50 -25.78
N LEU A 203 -10.66 -16.73 -25.34
CA LEU A 203 -11.74 -17.25 -26.14
C LEU A 203 -12.92 -16.28 -26.12
N SER A 204 -13.59 -16.17 -27.27
CA SER A 204 -14.86 -15.46 -27.39
C SER A 204 -15.94 -16.11 -26.49
N PRO A 205 -16.83 -15.31 -25.89
CA PRO A 205 -17.90 -15.83 -25.06
C PRO A 205 -18.91 -16.63 -25.90
N THR A 206 -19.44 -17.70 -25.31
CA THR A 206 -20.56 -18.46 -25.89
C THR A 206 -21.79 -18.40 -24.97
N PRO A 207 -23.01 -18.48 -25.51
CA PRO A 207 -24.24 -18.49 -24.70
C PRO A 207 -24.24 -19.59 -23.63
N GLU A 208 -23.67 -20.76 -23.92
CA GLU A 208 -23.61 -21.91 -23.01
C GLU A 208 -22.73 -21.60 -21.79
N THR A 209 -21.64 -20.88 -22.00
CA THR A 209 -20.72 -20.48 -20.92
C THR A 209 -21.41 -19.51 -19.95
N GLU A 210 -22.12 -18.52 -20.50
CA GLU A 210 -22.91 -17.56 -19.72
C GLU A 210 -24.07 -18.25 -19.00
N ALA A 211 -24.76 -19.18 -19.66
CA ALA A 211 -25.86 -19.95 -19.10
C ALA A 211 -25.41 -20.82 -17.91
N THR A 212 -24.24 -21.46 -18.00
CA THR A 212 -23.69 -22.28 -16.92
C THR A 212 -23.45 -21.47 -15.64
N ALA A 213 -22.88 -20.26 -15.77
CA ALA A 213 -22.67 -19.38 -14.63
C ALA A 213 -24.01 -18.98 -13.95
N ARG A 214 -25.06 -18.81 -14.75
CA ARG A 214 -26.41 -18.45 -14.27
C ARG A 214 -27.21 -19.61 -13.66
N GLN A 215 -26.73 -20.85 -13.76
CA GLN A 215 -27.38 -22.00 -13.09
C GLN A 215 -27.16 -21.98 -11.56
N ALA A 216 -26.15 -21.25 -11.09
CA ALA A 216 -25.85 -21.15 -9.67
C ALA A 216 -27.00 -20.50 -8.89
N LYS A 217 -27.43 -21.17 -7.82
CA LYS A 217 -28.48 -20.70 -6.91
C LYS A 217 -27.92 -20.70 -5.49
N PRO A 218 -27.56 -19.54 -4.94
CA PRO A 218 -27.07 -19.47 -3.57
C PRO A 218 -28.24 -19.64 -2.59
N ASP A 219 -28.11 -20.58 -1.66
CA ASP A 219 -29.07 -20.77 -0.56
C ASP A 219 -28.85 -19.76 0.59
N TRP A 220 -27.66 -19.15 0.61
CA TRP A 220 -27.26 -18.17 1.61
C TRP A 220 -26.37 -17.10 0.98
N HIS A 221 -26.43 -15.89 1.53
CA HIS A 221 -25.53 -14.79 1.20
C HIS A 221 -25.17 -14.01 2.48
N PRO A 222 -23.99 -13.37 2.53
CA PRO A 222 -23.62 -12.54 3.67
C PRO A 222 -24.51 -11.29 3.73
N THR A 223 -25.09 -11.06 4.89
CA THR A 223 -25.93 -9.89 5.19
C THR A 223 -25.10 -8.78 5.83
N GLY A 224 -25.61 -7.55 5.78
CA GLY A 224 -25.03 -6.39 6.48
C GLY A 224 -24.52 -5.34 5.51
N ASP A 225 -24.54 -4.09 5.96
CA ASP A 225 -24.35 -2.95 5.08
C ASP A 225 -22.88 -2.77 4.67
N VAL A 226 -22.67 -2.55 3.38
CA VAL A 226 -21.41 -2.03 2.85
C VAL A 226 -21.28 -0.57 3.28
N PRO A 227 -20.09 -0.13 3.74
CA PRO A 227 -19.87 1.24 4.17
C PRO A 227 -20.20 2.27 3.09
N VAL A 228 -21.13 3.19 3.41
CA VAL A 228 -21.62 4.24 2.50
C VAL A 228 -20.53 5.27 2.17
N ARG A 229 -19.52 5.40 3.01
CA ARG A 229 -18.40 6.33 2.82
C ARG A 229 -17.08 5.67 3.21
N LEU A 230 -16.16 5.62 2.26
CA LEU A 230 -14.78 5.18 2.43
C LEU A 230 -13.84 6.13 1.69
N SER A 231 -12.69 6.40 2.29
CA SER A 231 -11.57 7.05 1.58
C SER A 231 -11.17 6.17 0.40
N GLY A 232 -11.12 6.72 -0.81
CA GLY A 232 -10.79 5.97 -2.04
C GLY A 232 -11.99 5.33 -2.77
N GLY A 233 -13.21 5.46 -2.24
CA GLY A 233 -14.47 5.16 -2.95
C GLY A 233 -15.24 3.96 -2.41
N THR A 234 -16.55 3.96 -2.68
CA THR A 234 -17.50 2.89 -2.33
C THR A 234 -18.39 2.55 -3.53
N CYS A 235 -18.90 1.33 -3.58
CA CYS A 235 -19.83 0.85 -4.61
C CYS A 235 -21.30 1.08 -4.24
N VAL A 236 -21.60 1.48 -2.99
CA VAL A 236 -22.97 1.74 -2.50
C VAL A 236 -23.79 2.70 -3.38
N PRO A 237 -23.23 3.79 -3.96
CA PRO A 237 -23.97 4.66 -4.87
C PRO A 237 -24.53 3.94 -6.10
N TYR A 238 -24.00 2.77 -6.45
CA TYR A 238 -24.41 1.95 -7.59
C TYR A 238 -25.32 0.77 -7.21
N GLY A 239 -25.86 0.77 -5.99
CA GLY A 239 -26.87 -0.21 -5.56
C GLY A 239 -26.32 -1.47 -4.89
N LEU A 240 -25.00 -1.61 -4.75
CA LEU A 240 -24.39 -2.70 -3.96
C LEU A 240 -24.37 -2.27 -2.49
N LYS A 241 -25.43 -2.60 -1.76
CA LYS A 241 -25.70 -2.08 -0.41
C LYS A 241 -25.33 -3.07 0.68
N GLU A 242 -25.39 -4.37 0.39
CA GLU A 242 -25.05 -5.42 1.34
C GLU A 242 -23.81 -6.20 0.91
N TRP A 243 -23.17 -6.88 1.87
CA TRP A 243 -21.98 -7.69 1.60
C TRP A 243 -22.22 -8.76 0.53
N GLY A 244 -23.44 -9.33 0.46
CA GLY A 244 -23.83 -10.30 -0.56
C GLY A 244 -23.87 -9.74 -1.99
N ASP A 245 -24.15 -8.44 -2.14
CA ASP A 245 -24.21 -7.77 -3.46
C ASP A 245 -22.84 -7.68 -4.14
N LEU A 246 -21.76 -7.86 -3.37
CA LEU A 246 -20.41 -7.81 -3.90
C LEU A 246 -20.02 -9.07 -4.69
N PHE A 247 -20.89 -10.07 -4.77
CA PHE A 247 -20.59 -11.39 -5.33
C PHE A 247 -21.62 -11.79 -6.41
N THR A 248 -21.18 -12.49 -7.45
CA THR A 248 -22.12 -13.17 -8.35
C THR A 248 -22.79 -14.36 -7.65
N PRO A 249 -23.97 -14.83 -8.11
CA PRO A 249 -24.58 -16.06 -7.58
C PRO A 249 -23.63 -17.27 -7.58
N ARG A 250 -22.79 -17.41 -8.61
CA ARG A 250 -21.80 -18.50 -8.70
C ARG A 250 -20.66 -18.32 -7.69
N GLN A 251 -20.15 -17.10 -7.49
CA GLN A 251 -19.17 -16.79 -6.45
C GLN A 251 -19.74 -17.08 -5.04
N LEU A 252 -21.00 -16.72 -4.78
CA LEU A 252 -21.67 -17.00 -3.50
C LEU A 252 -21.79 -18.50 -3.23
N VAL A 253 -22.19 -19.31 -4.23
CA VAL A 253 -22.23 -20.77 -4.11
C VAL A 253 -20.85 -21.33 -3.79
N ALA A 254 -19.81 -20.86 -4.46
CA ALA A 254 -18.44 -21.31 -4.21
C ALA A 254 -17.95 -20.95 -2.81
N LEU A 255 -18.04 -19.68 -2.42
CA LEU A 255 -17.55 -19.21 -1.11
C LEU A 255 -18.33 -19.83 0.04
N THR A 256 -19.65 -20.03 -0.10
CA THR A 256 -20.47 -20.73 0.90
C THR A 256 -20.05 -22.19 1.02
N THR A 257 -19.83 -22.89 -0.11
CA THR A 257 -19.36 -24.28 -0.12
C THR A 257 -18.01 -24.43 0.60
N PHE A 258 -17.04 -23.56 0.31
CA PHE A 258 -15.75 -23.58 0.98
C PHE A 258 -15.85 -23.21 2.46
N SER A 259 -16.71 -22.25 2.83
CA SER A 259 -16.95 -21.87 4.23
C SER A 259 -17.51 -23.04 5.05
N ASP A 260 -18.48 -23.78 4.49
CA ASP A 260 -19.10 -24.92 5.16
C ASP A 260 -18.10 -26.09 5.30
N LEU A 261 -17.29 -26.31 4.26
CA LEU A 261 -16.25 -27.34 4.27
C LEU A 261 -15.15 -27.09 5.32
N VAL A 262 -14.96 -25.87 5.83
CA VAL A 262 -14.01 -25.63 6.94
C VAL A 262 -14.39 -26.45 8.18
N GLN A 263 -15.70 -26.52 8.50
CA GLN A 263 -16.18 -27.31 9.64
C GLN A 263 -16.07 -28.82 9.39
N GLU A 264 -16.30 -29.26 8.16
CA GLU A 264 -16.11 -30.66 7.78
C GLU A 264 -14.63 -31.06 7.78
N ALA A 265 -13.74 -30.18 7.32
CA ALA A 265 -12.30 -30.38 7.37
C ALA A 265 -11.81 -30.49 8.81
N ARG A 266 -12.30 -29.63 9.70
CA ARG A 266 -12.04 -29.72 11.15
C ARG A 266 -12.43 -31.10 11.69
N GLU A 267 -13.65 -31.56 11.44
CA GLU A 267 -14.09 -32.88 11.90
C GLU A 267 -13.21 -34.01 11.32
N LYS A 268 -12.85 -33.91 10.04
CA LYS A 268 -11.94 -34.86 9.39
C LYS A 268 -10.56 -34.89 10.05
N VAL A 269 -10.00 -33.72 10.37
CA VAL A 269 -8.69 -33.60 11.06
C VAL A 269 -8.75 -34.25 12.44
N LYS A 270 -9.82 -34.02 13.19
CA LYS A 270 -10.03 -34.61 14.53
C LYS A 270 -10.05 -36.14 14.43
N GLN A 271 -10.81 -36.69 13.49
CA GLN A 271 -10.90 -38.14 13.26
C GLN A 271 -9.55 -38.75 12.85
N ASP A 272 -8.82 -38.09 11.95
CA ASP A 272 -7.50 -38.56 11.51
C ASP A 272 -6.47 -38.52 12.65
N ALA A 273 -6.51 -37.47 13.49
CA ALA A 273 -5.63 -37.35 14.66
C ALA A 273 -5.86 -38.50 15.66
N VAL A 274 -7.12 -38.80 15.98
CA VAL A 274 -7.47 -39.92 16.86
C VAL A 274 -7.05 -41.25 16.24
N LYS A 275 -7.24 -41.43 14.93
CA LYS A 275 -6.85 -42.65 14.22
C LYS A 275 -5.34 -42.93 14.26
N VAL A 276 -4.50 -41.89 14.24
CA VAL A 276 -3.05 -42.04 14.40
C VAL A 276 -2.59 -42.09 15.87
N GLY A 277 -3.53 -42.16 16.80
CA GLY A 277 -3.27 -42.39 18.23
C GLY A 277 -3.15 -41.12 19.08
N TRP A 278 -3.55 -39.95 18.59
CA TRP A 278 -3.58 -38.75 19.43
C TRP A 278 -4.70 -38.83 20.45
N GLN A 279 -4.43 -38.36 21.66
CA GLN A 279 -5.47 -38.19 22.67
C GLN A 279 -6.44 -37.09 22.24
N ASP A 280 -7.67 -37.23 22.71
CA ASP A 280 -8.72 -36.24 22.56
C ASP A 280 -9.38 -36.01 23.91
N ASP A 281 -9.24 -34.78 24.42
CA ASP A 281 -9.80 -34.33 25.70
C ASP A 281 -10.98 -33.38 25.50
N ASP A 282 -11.49 -33.29 24.27
CA ASP A 282 -12.54 -32.37 23.81
C ASP A 282 -12.27 -30.88 24.10
N LYS A 283 -11.03 -30.51 24.44
CA LYS A 283 -10.66 -29.11 24.67
C LYS A 283 -10.25 -28.45 23.37
N GLY A 284 -11.00 -27.41 23.00
CA GLY A 284 -10.72 -26.59 21.83
C GLY A 284 -9.48 -25.71 21.99
N ILE A 285 -9.07 -25.10 20.89
CA ILE A 285 -7.94 -24.15 20.87
C ILE A 285 -8.22 -22.91 21.72
N CYS A 286 -9.49 -22.48 21.79
CA CYS A 286 -9.95 -21.35 22.60
C CYS A 286 -9.82 -21.62 24.12
N ASP A 287 -9.95 -22.88 24.53
CA ASP A 287 -9.77 -23.36 25.91
C ASP A 287 -8.31 -23.77 26.19
N ASN A 288 -7.37 -23.28 25.38
CA ASN A 288 -5.94 -23.55 25.48
C ASN A 288 -5.58 -25.04 25.30
N GLY A 289 -6.43 -25.85 24.65
CA GLY A 289 -6.16 -27.25 24.34
C GLY A 289 -4.92 -27.46 23.46
N THR A 290 -4.42 -28.71 23.44
CA THR A 290 -3.25 -29.15 22.65
C THR A 290 -3.42 -30.54 22.02
N SER A 291 -4.62 -31.11 22.15
CA SER A 291 -4.98 -32.47 21.76
C SER A 291 -5.62 -32.49 20.36
N ALA A 292 -6.23 -33.61 19.94
CA ALA A 292 -6.87 -33.75 18.62
C ALA A 292 -7.88 -32.64 18.31
N THR A 293 -8.77 -32.31 19.25
CA THR A 293 -9.75 -31.21 19.08
C THR A 293 -9.07 -29.86 18.83
N ALA A 294 -8.12 -29.43 19.66
CA ALA A 294 -7.41 -28.16 19.46
C ALA A 294 -6.60 -28.12 18.15
N TYR A 295 -6.05 -29.25 17.71
CA TYR A 295 -5.35 -29.31 16.41
C TYR A 295 -6.31 -29.16 15.24
N SER A 296 -7.47 -29.80 15.31
CA SER A 296 -8.52 -29.63 14.31
C SER A 296 -9.01 -28.19 14.21
N ASP A 297 -9.18 -27.52 15.36
CA ASP A 297 -9.51 -26.09 15.41
C ASP A 297 -8.44 -25.24 14.73
N ALA A 298 -7.15 -25.52 15.01
CA ALA A 298 -6.03 -24.80 14.42
C ALA A 298 -6.00 -24.92 12.90
N ILE A 299 -6.16 -26.14 12.35
CA ILE A 299 -6.28 -26.35 10.90
C ILE A 299 -7.51 -25.60 10.36
N GLY A 300 -8.66 -25.69 11.05
CA GLY A 300 -9.87 -24.97 10.68
C GLY A 300 -9.67 -23.46 10.56
N VAL A 301 -8.95 -22.83 11.49
CA VAL A 301 -8.62 -21.40 11.46
C VAL A 301 -7.82 -21.04 10.19
N TYR A 302 -6.76 -21.79 9.88
CA TYR A 302 -5.94 -21.50 8.69
C TYR A 302 -6.69 -21.79 7.38
N LEU A 303 -7.55 -22.82 7.33
CA LEU A 303 -8.41 -23.07 6.18
C LEU A 303 -9.47 -21.96 6.02
N GLY A 304 -9.99 -21.41 7.13
CA GLY A 304 -10.83 -20.22 7.14
C GLY A 304 -10.12 -19.01 6.49
N PHE A 305 -8.86 -18.77 6.83
CA PHE A 305 -8.05 -17.76 6.13
C PHE A 305 -7.85 -18.06 4.65
N GLY A 306 -7.84 -19.34 4.26
CA GLY A 306 -7.86 -19.76 2.86
C GLY A 306 -9.12 -19.28 2.14
N VAL A 307 -10.28 -19.36 2.81
CA VAL A 307 -11.56 -18.81 2.31
C VAL A 307 -11.50 -17.29 2.19
N ASP A 308 -10.88 -16.59 3.15
CA ASP A 308 -10.70 -15.13 3.07
C ASP A 308 -9.80 -14.72 1.91
N LYS A 309 -8.72 -15.46 1.65
CA LYS A 309 -7.86 -15.25 0.46
C LYS A 309 -8.61 -15.53 -0.83
N LEU A 310 -9.55 -16.47 -0.81
CA LEU A 310 -10.41 -16.76 -1.95
C LEU A 310 -11.42 -15.64 -2.17
N SER A 311 -12.12 -15.16 -1.14
CA SER A 311 -13.12 -14.10 -1.24
C SER A 311 -12.52 -12.81 -1.78
N ASP A 312 -11.33 -12.40 -1.32
CA ASP A 312 -10.61 -11.22 -1.82
C ASP A 312 -10.34 -11.30 -3.34
N ARG A 313 -10.26 -12.50 -3.93
CA ARG A 313 -10.11 -12.70 -5.39
C ARG A 313 -11.36 -13.23 -6.10
N HIS A 314 -12.49 -13.34 -5.41
CA HIS A 314 -13.75 -13.85 -5.94
C HIS A 314 -14.90 -12.90 -5.60
N SER A 315 -14.75 -11.62 -5.90
CA SER A 315 -15.85 -10.65 -5.85
C SER A 315 -16.15 -10.10 -7.24
N THR A 316 -17.17 -9.26 -7.35
CA THR A 316 -17.49 -8.47 -8.55
C THR A 316 -16.74 -7.15 -8.62
N LEU A 317 -15.78 -6.93 -7.71
CA LEU A 317 -14.89 -5.77 -7.67
C LEU A 317 -13.44 -6.12 -8.09
N THR A 318 -13.14 -7.41 -8.29
CA THR A 318 -11.86 -7.87 -8.84
C THR A 318 -11.72 -7.45 -10.30
N ARG A 319 -10.48 -7.32 -10.77
CA ARG A 319 -10.18 -6.91 -12.16
C ARG A 319 -9.20 -7.84 -12.83
N TRP A 320 -9.24 -7.85 -14.15
CA TRP A 320 -8.22 -8.50 -14.95
C TRP A 320 -7.10 -7.49 -15.22
N ASP A 321 -5.87 -7.87 -14.93
CA ASP A 321 -4.71 -7.09 -15.35
C ASP A 321 -4.21 -7.61 -16.70
N PRO A 322 -4.23 -6.78 -17.76
CA PRO A 322 -3.77 -7.17 -19.09
C PRO A 322 -2.25 -7.02 -19.27
N THR A 323 -1.51 -6.50 -18.28
CA THR A 323 -0.09 -6.17 -18.38
C THR A 323 0.85 -7.36 -18.19
N PRO A 324 2.11 -7.28 -18.68
CA PRO A 324 3.08 -8.39 -18.55
C PRO A 324 3.48 -8.70 -17.11
N THR A 325 3.43 -7.72 -16.21
CA THR A 325 3.93 -7.82 -14.83
C THR A 325 2.97 -8.53 -13.89
N ALA A 326 1.66 -8.53 -14.20
CA ALA A 326 0.65 -9.14 -13.36
C ALA A 326 -0.54 -9.68 -14.17
N SER A 327 -0.30 -10.22 -15.37
CA SER A 327 -1.34 -10.87 -16.20
C SER A 327 -2.14 -11.86 -15.35
N GLY A 328 -3.36 -11.53 -14.90
CA GLY A 328 -4.05 -12.29 -13.86
C GLY A 328 -5.16 -11.52 -13.14
N ILE A 329 -5.76 -12.17 -12.14
CA ILE A 329 -6.81 -11.58 -11.30
C ILE A 329 -6.17 -10.68 -10.23
N ILE A 330 -6.55 -9.41 -10.26
CA ILE A 330 -6.28 -8.42 -9.22
C ILE A 330 -7.39 -8.51 -8.18
N ASN A 331 -6.98 -8.50 -6.91
CA ASN A 331 -7.86 -8.66 -5.77
C ASN A 331 -8.75 -7.43 -5.52
N THR A 332 -9.78 -7.64 -4.69
CA THR A 332 -10.78 -6.65 -4.28
C THR A 332 -10.12 -5.46 -3.59
N PHE A 333 -9.22 -5.74 -2.64
CA PHE A 333 -8.48 -4.72 -1.90
C PHE A 333 -7.17 -4.35 -2.59
N SER A 334 -7.24 -3.77 -3.78
CA SER A 334 -6.08 -3.10 -4.41
C SER A 334 -5.69 -1.79 -3.72
N ARG A 335 -6.56 -1.31 -2.82
CA ARG A 335 -6.44 -0.17 -1.90
C ARG A 335 -7.40 -0.38 -0.73
N GLN A 336 -7.33 0.44 0.32
CA GLN A 336 -8.22 0.35 1.50
C GLN A 336 -9.64 0.91 1.24
N ALA A 337 -10.28 0.46 0.17
CA ALA A 337 -11.59 0.95 -0.28
C ALA A 337 -12.33 -0.12 -1.11
N LEU A 338 -13.61 0.13 -1.43
CA LEU A 338 -14.45 -0.77 -2.22
C LEU A 338 -15.05 -0.04 -3.45
N PRO A 339 -14.21 0.53 -4.34
CA PRO A 339 -14.70 1.28 -5.49
C PRO A 339 -15.40 0.35 -6.48
N MET A 340 -16.39 0.88 -7.19
CA MET A 340 -17.09 0.16 -8.26
C MET A 340 -16.12 -0.29 -9.37
N SER A 341 -16.21 -1.57 -9.76
CA SER A 341 -15.59 -2.10 -10.99
C SER A 341 -16.64 -2.28 -12.08
N TRP A 342 -16.32 -1.83 -13.30
CA TRP A 342 -17.23 -1.81 -14.45
C TRP A 342 -17.16 -3.11 -15.23
N ASP A 343 -15.95 -3.51 -15.58
CA ASP A 343 -15.58 -4.84 -15.97
C ASP A 343 -14.91 -5.55 -14.79
N PHE A 344 -15.21 -6.84 -14.59
CA PHE A 344 -14.69 -7.61 -13.47
C PHE A 344 -14.29 -9.04 -13.88
N SER A 345 -13.39 -9.64 -13.11
CA SER A 345 -12.87 -10.98 -13.37
C SER A 345 -13.42 -11.98 -12.36
N GLU A 346 -14.23 -12.93 -12.82
CA GLU A 346 -14.65 -14.06 -12.01
C GLU A 346 -13.64 -15.20 -12.18
N GLY A 347 -12.87 -15.49 -11.14
CA GLY A 347 -11.88 -16.57 -11.16
C GLY A 347 -12.50 -17.96 -11.07
N ASN A 348 -11.77 -18.97 -11.55
CA ASN A 348 -12.08 -20.36 -11.26
C ASN A 348 -11.32 -20.80 -9.99
N PRO A 349 -12.02 -21.15 -8.88
CA PRO A 349 -11.38 -21.53 -7.63
C PRO A 349 -10.57 -22.84 -7.76
N PHE A 350 -10.79 -23.62 -8.83
CA PHE A 350 -10.13 -24.89 -9.12
C PHE A 350 -9.02 -24.81 -10.18
N SER A 351 -8.74 -23.63 -10.72
CA SER A 351 -7.65 -23.40 -11.68
C SER A 351 -6.27 -23.49 -11.04
N GLU A 352 -5.22 -23.49 -11.86
CA GLU A 352 -3.83 -23.42 -11.39
C GLU A 352 -3.27 -21.99 -11.39
N ALA A 353 -4.12 -20.99 -11.69
CA ALA A 353 -3.75 -19.59 -11.82
C ALA A 353 -4.13 -18.74 -10.60
N SER A 354 -3.72 -17.46 -10.57
CA SER A 354 -4.07 -16.52 -9.49
C SER A 354 -5.57 -16.52 -9.20
N GLY A 355 -5.95 -16.55 -7.93
CA GLY A 355 -7.35 -16.62 -7.49
C GLY A 355 -7.87 -18.03 -7.20
N ASN A 356 -7.07 -19.07 -7.36
CA ASN A 356 -7.46 -20.41 -6.94
C ASN A 356 -7.30 -20.65 -5.43
N PHE A 357 -8.01 -21.66 -4.90
CA PHE A 357 -8.01 -21.97 -3.47
C PHE A 357 -6.67 -22.54 -2.97
N ASP A 358 -6.08 -23.49 -3.70
CA ASP A 358 -4.80 -24.13 -3.32
C ASP A 358 -3.66 -23.11 -3.22
N GLY A 359 -3.63 -22.11 -4.08
CA GLY A 359 -2.67 -21.02 -4.06
C GLY A 359 -2.82 -20.15 -2.80
N GLY A 360 -4.06 -19.88 -2.39
CA GLY A 360 -4.35 -19.17 -1.14
C GLY A 360 -3.85 -19.94 0.09
N VAL A 361 -4.21 -21.22 0.19
CA VAL A 361 -3.75 -22.12 1.26
C VAL A 361 -2.22 -22.31 1.23
N GLY A 362 -1.64 -22.45 0.05
CA GLY A 362 -0.20 -22.60 -0.13
C GLY A 362 0.59 -21.39 0.36
N TRP A 363 0.07 -20.17 0.17
CA TRP A 363 0.66 -18.96 0.76
C TRP A 363 0.61 -18.98 2.29
N ILE A 364 -0.52 -19.39 2.87
CA ILE A 364 -0.68 -19.52 4.32
C ILE A 364 0.30 -20.55 4.89
N ALA A 365 0.40 -21.72 4.25
CA ALA A 365 1.34 -22.77 4.64
C ALA A 365 2.79 -22.27 4.60
N LYS A 366 3.18 -21.49 3.57
CA LYS A 366 4.52 -20.87 3.50
C LYS A 366 4.78 -19.92 4.66
N VAL A 367 3.80 -19.13 5.07
CA VAL A 367 3.94 -18.22 6.23
C VAL A 367 4.13 -19.02 7.51
N ILE A 368 3.33 -20.07 7.72
CA ILE A 368 3.45 -20.96 8.89
C ILE A 368 4.84 -21.63 8.94
N ASP A 369 5.34 -22.11 7.80
CA ASP A 369 6.65 -22.76 7.67
C ASP A 369 7.82 -21.79 7.89
N ARG A 370 7.75 -20.58 7.32
CA ARG A 370 8.93 -19.70 7.16
C ARG A 370 8.96 -18.47 8.06
N SER A 371 7.84 -18.06 8.64
CA SER A 371 7.74 -16.73 9.25
C SER A 371 7.18 -16.72 10.67
N LEU A 372 6.47 -17.77 11.09
CA LEU A 372 5.82 -17.77 12.40
C LEU A 372 6.74 -18.31 13.52
N PRO A 373 6.68 -17.73 14.73
CA PRO A 373 7.41 -18.23 15.88
C PRO A 373 6.88 -19.60 16.28
N ALA A 374 7.77 -20.59 16.41
CA ALA A 374 7.38 -21.97 16.76
C ALA A 374 7.80 -22.38 18.18
N ASN A 375 8.69 -21.63 18.83
CA ASN A 375 9.34 -22.08 20.08
C ASN A 375 8.92 -21.29 21.32
N LEU A 376 8.47 -20.04 21.15
CA LEU A 376 8.07 -19.18 22.26
C LEU A 376 6.56 -19.03 22.27
N ARG A 377 5.94 -19.26 23.43
CA ARG A 377 4.51 -19.04 23.63
C ARG A 377 4.23 -17.55 23.76
N GLY A 378 3.21 -17.08 23.05
CA GLY A 378 2.62 -15.75 23.27
C GLY A 378 1.10 -15.86 23.34
N PHE A 379 0.44 -14.73 23.61
CA PHE A 379 -1.00 -14.64 23.77
C PHE A 379 -1.52 -13.35 23.14
N ALA A 380 -2.73 -13.40 22.60
CA ALA A 380 -3.47 -12.29 22.03
C ALA A 380 -4.88 -12.26 22.62
N SER A 381 -5.32 -11.09 23.07
CA SER A 381 -6.66 -10.85 23.60
C SER A 381 -7.26 -9.58 22.99
N ILE A 382 -8.57 -9.41 23.17
CA ILE A 382 -9.25 -8.14 22.91
C ILE A 382 -9.38 -7.43 24.25
N GLU A 383 -8.87 -6.22 24.34
CA GLU A 383 -9.02 -5.35 25.50
C GLU A 383 -9.34 -3.93 25.04
N ASP A 384 -10.01 -3.16 25.89
CA ASP A 384 -10.17 -1.72 25.69
C ASP A 384 -8.89 -0.99 26.11
N ALA A 385 -8.23 -0.36 25.16
CA ALA A 385 -6.96 0.32 25.36
C ALA A 385 -7.02 1.45 26.42
N THR A 386 -8.21 2.01 26.68
CA THR A 386 -8.42 3.12 27.63
C THR A 386 -8.52 2.68 29.09
N ILE A 387 -8.74 1.39 29.35
CA ILE A 387 -8.95 0.85 30.71
C ILE A 387 -8.14 -0.42 31.03
N GLN A 388 -7.47 -1.02 30.03
CA GLN A 388 -6.69 -2.24 30.21
C GLN A 388 -5.58 -2.08 31.28
N THR A 389 -5.25 -3.19 31.96
CA THR A 389 -4.12 -3.27 32.92
C THR A 389 -3.02 -4.24 32.47
N LEU A 390 -3.19 -4.86 31.31
CA LEU A 390 -2.27 -5.81 30.70
C LEU A 390 -0.86 -5.22 30.51
N SER A 391 -0.73 -3.92 30.28
CA SER A 391 0.55 -3.26 29.99
C SER A 391 1.39 -2.95 31.23
N SER A 392 0.86 -3.17 32.45
CA SER A 392 1.54 -2.83 33.70
C SER A 392 2.90 -3.51 33.82
N GLY A 393 3.96 -2.70 33.96
CA GLY A 393 5.33 -3.16 34.11
C GLY A 393 5.92 -3.81 32.85
N LYS A 394 5.35 -3.59 31.66
CA LYS A 394 5.81 -4.23 30.41
C LYS A 394 6.58 -3.28 29.51
N VAL A 395 7.39 -3.87 28.63
CA VAL A 395 7.91 -3.18 27.43
C VAL A 395 6.75 -3.09 26.43
N ILE A 396 6.47 -1.88 25.94
CA ILE A 396 5.32 -1.61 25.09
C ILE A 396 5.81 -1.26 23.68
N SER A 397 5.28 -1.98 22.69
CA SER A 397 5.48 -1.71 21.28
C SER A 397 4.12 -1.84 20.59
N THR A 398 3.61 -0.74 20.03
CA THR A 398 2.21 -0.64 19.61
C THR A 398 2.02 0.13 18.31
N ASP A 399 0.99 -0.22 17.55
CA ASP A 399 0.59 0.40 16.28
C ASP A 399 -0.87 0.88 16.37
N PRO A 400 -1.13 2.13 16.83
CA PRO A 400 -2.47 2.65 17.03
C PRO A 400 -3.17 2.98 15.70
N PRO A 401 -4.51 3.05 15.66
CA PRO A 401 -5.27 3.44 14.47
C PRO A 401 -4.87 4.83 13.90
N TYR A 402 -4.83 4.94 12.57
CA TYR A 402 -4.35 6.11 11.85
C TYR A 402 -5.45 7.14 11.56
N TYR A 403 -5.97 7.78 12.60
CA TYR A 403 -6.91 8.92 12.51
C TYR A 403 -8.08 8.66 11.53
N ASP A 404 -8.12 9.32 10.38
CA ASP A 404 -9.15 9.21 9.33
C ASP A 404 -8.69 8.44 8.07
N ASN A 405 -7.50 7.83 8.12
CA ASN A 405 -6.88 7.19 6.96
C ASN A 405 -7.55 5.86 6.59
N ILE A 406 -7.80 5.00 7.58
CA ILE A 406 -8.33 3.65 7.38
C ILE A 406 -9.51 3.39 8.32
N PHE A 407 -10.59 2.86 7.74
CA PHE A 407 -11.80 2.46 8.44
C PHE A 407 -11.75 0.95 8.75
N TYR A 408 -10.90 0.53 9.70
CA TYR A 408 -10.56 -0.89 9.87
C TYR A 408 -11.77 -1.77 10.15
N ALA A 409 -12.64 -1.38 11.08
CA ALA A 409 -13.82 -2.15 11.46
C ALA A 409 -14.88 -2.22 10.35
N ASP A 410 -14.92 -1.22 9.47
CA ASP A 410 -15.80 -1.20 8.30
C ASP A 410 -15.33 -2.19 7.24
N LEU A 411 -14.03 -2.15 6.90
CA LEU A 411 -13.46 -3.04 5.89
C LEU A 411 -13.34 -4.48 6.40
N SER A 412 -13.15 -4.67 7.71
CA SER A 412 -13.03 -6.00 8.32
C SER A 412 -14.32 -6.81 8.23
N ASP A 413 -15.49 -6.16 8.13
CA ASP A 413 -16.77 -6.86 7.98
C ASP A 413 -16.80 -7.74 6.72
N TYR A 414 -16.10 -7.32 5.65
CA TYR A 414 -15.96 -8.09 4.42
C TYR A 414 -15.46 -9.52 4.68
N PHE A 415 -14.48 -9.68 5.58
CA PHE A 415 -13.94 -10.99 5.98
C PHE A 415 -14.70 -11.58 7.17
N TYR A 416 -15.12 -10.74 8.11
CA TYR A 416 -15.81 -11.17 9.33
C TYR A 416 -17.05 -12.01 9.04
N VAL A 417 -17.85 -11.68 8.02
CA VAL A 417 -19.05 -12.45 7.67
C VAL A 417 -18.74 -13.91 7.28
N TRP A 418 -17.64 -14.14 6.56
CA TRP A 418 -17.19 -15.49 6.15
C TRP A 418 -16.52 -16.23 7.30
N MET A 419 -15.64 -15.55 8.03
CA MET A 419 -14.99 -16.10 9.23
C MET A 419 -16.02 -16.47 10.29
N ARG A 420 -17.04 -15.65 10.53
CA ARG A 420 -18.11 -15.93 11.49
C ARG A 420 -18.88 -17.18 11.13
N ARG A 421 -19.23 -17.36 9.85
CA ARG A 421 -19.88 -18.60 9.38
C ARG A 421 -19.00 -19.82 9.65
N SER A 422 -17.71 -19.69 9.35
CA SER A 422 -16.78 -20.82 9.33
C SER A 422 -16.11 -21.12 10.68
N LEU A 423 -16.00 -20.16 11.60
CA LEU A 423 -15.14 -20.24 12.79
C LEU A 423 -15.84 -19.87 14.10
N ARG A 424 -17.14 -19.51 14.08
CA ARG A 424 -17.91 -19.28 15.31
C ARG A 424 -17.90 -20.49 16.27
N PRO A 425 -17.94 -21.76 15.81
CA PRO A 425 -17.79 -22.92 16.71
C PRO A 425 -16.42 -23.00 17.38
N VAL A 426 -15.36 -22.43 16.77
CA VAL A 426 -13.98 -22.46 17.29
C VAL A 426 -13.72 -21.30 18.25
N TYR A 427 -14.16 -20.10 17.90
CA TYR A 427 -14.05 -18.90 18.75
C TYR A 427 -15.41 -18.20 18.94
N PRO A 428 -16.32 -18.76 19.77
CA PRO A 428 -17.65 -18.19 19.95
C PRO A 428 -17.66 -16.74 20.45
N SER A 429 -16.70 -16.36 21.29
CA SER A 429 -16.58 -15.01 21.85
C SER A 429 -16.17 -13.97 20.80
N LEU A 430 -15.22 -14.31 19.91
CA LEU A 430 -14.78 -13.42 18.82
C LEU A 430 -15.89 -13.19 17.78
N PHE A 431 -16.75 -14.19 17.59
CA PHE A 431 -17.81 -14.21 16.58
C PHE A 431 -19.22 -14.09 17.16
N SER A 432 -19.33 -13.42 18.33
CA SER A 432 -20.58 -13.25 19.06
C SER A 432 -21.53 -12.22 18.42
N THR A 433 -20.98 -11.14 17.87
CA THR A 433 -21.73 -10.06 17.19
C THR A 433 -22.06 -10.41 15.74
N MET A 434 -22.94 -9.63 15.10
CA MET A 434 -23.25 -9.77 13.67
C MET A 434 -22.22 -9.10 12.77
N THR A 435 -21.63 -7.99 13.23
CA THR A 435 -20.56 -7.23 12.58
C THR A 435 -19.47 -6.91 13.59
N VAL A 436 -18.30 -6.51 13.12
CA VAL A 436 -17.19 -6.05 13.97
C VAL A 436 -17.64 -4.82 14.79
N PRO A 437 -17.33 -4.68 16.08
CA PRO A 437 -17.66 -3.47 16.83
C PRO A 437 -17.03 -2.21 16.21
N LYS A 438 -17.84 -1.15 16.02
CA LYS A 438 -17.42 0.12 15.38
C LYS A 438 -17.48 1.33 16.31
N ALA A 439 -18.24 1.27 17.40
CA ALA A 439 -18.45 2.40 18.30
C ALA A 439 -17.20 2.71 19.11
N GLU A 440 -16.48 1.67 19.51
CA GLU A 440 -15.26 1.73 20.33
C GLU A 440 -13.98 1.91 19.48
N GLU A 441 -14.11 1.91 18.14
CA GLU A 441 -12.95 2.07 17.25
C GLU A 441 -12.46 3.53 17.26
N LEU A 442 -11.23 3.75 17.71
CA LEU A 442 -10.61 5.07 17.78
C LEU A 442 -10.15 5.59 16.40
N VAL A 443 -11.10 5.94 15.54
CA VAL A 443 -10.89 6.54 14.22
C VAL A 443 -11.71 7.84 14.06
N ALA A 444 -11.16 8.83 13.36
CA ALA A 444 -11.80 10.13 13.17
C ALA A 444 -12.69 10.16 11.93
N THR A 445 -13.89 9.57 12.04
CA THR A 445 -14.77 9.34 10.89
C THR A 445 -16.01 10.27 10.92
N PRO A 446 -16.08 11.33 10.08
CA PRO A 446 -17.12 12.35 10.23
C PRO A 446 -18.55 11.81 10.14
N TYR A 447 -18.78 10.77 9.34
CA TYR A 447 -20.10 10.19 9.16
C TYR A 447 -20.59 9.43 10.42
N ARG A 448 -19.69 8.92 11.27
CA ARG A 448 -20.05 8.26 12.54
C ARG A 448 -20.29 9.25 13.68
N HIS A 449 -19.60 10.40 13.65
CA HIS A 449 -19.64 11.40 14.73
C HIS A 449 -20.46 12.66 14.38
N GLY A 450 -21.02 12.73 13.17
CA GLY A 450 -21.92 13.79 12.69
C GLY A 450 -21.21 15.02 12.10
N SER A 451 -19.97 15.31 12.50
CA SER A 451 -19.13 16.34 11.88
C SER A 451 -17.65 16.00 11.99
N LYS A 452 -16.80 16.72 11.25
CA LYS A 452 -15.33 16.54 11.30
C LYS A 452 -14.79 16.89 12.69
N GLU A 453 -15.28 17.99 13.26
CA GLU A 453 -14.87 18.50 14.57
C GLU A 453 -15.22 17.51 15.68
N LYS A 454 -16.43 16.92 15.65
CA LYS A 454 -16.84 15.91 16.61
C LYS A 454 -16.01 14.62 16.50
N ALA A 455 -15.65 14.23 15.28
CA ALA A 455 -14.80 13.07 15.03
C ALA A 455 -13.38 13.30 15.58
N GLU A 456 -12.83 14.50 15.37
CA GLU A 456 -11.52 14.90 15.90
C GLU A 456 -11.50 14.89 17.43
N VAL A 457 -12.52 15.46 18.07
CA VAL A 457 -12.65 15.46 19.55
C VAL A 457 -12.76 14.04 20.10
N PHE A 458 -13.56 13.17 19.47
CA PHE A 458 -13.68 11.78 19.87
C PHE A 458 -12.33 11.05 19.80
N PHE A 459 -11.64 11.18 18.66
CA PHE A 459 -10.33 10.56 18.46
C PHE A 459 -9.30 11.08 19.46
N LEU A 460 -9.16 12.40 19.61
CA LEU A 460 -8.21 13.02 20.53
C LEU A 460 -8.41 12.54 21.95
N LYS A 461 -9.65 12.56 22.43
CA LYS A 461 -9.97 12.15 23.79
C LYS A 461 -9.62 10.68 24.00
N GLY A 462 -10.10 9.79 23.15
CA GLY A 462 -9.87 8.35 23.29
C GLY A 462 -8.41 7.95 23.10
N MET A 463 -7.71 8.57 22.14
CA MET A 463 -6.28 8.32 21.92
C MET A 463 -5.44 8.86 23.07
N THR A 464 -5.75 10.04 23.61
CA THR A 464 -5.06 10.58 24.79
C THR A 464 -5.24 9.64 25.98
N GLU A 465 -6.45 9.15 26.22
CA GLU A 465 -6.74 8.22 27.33
C GLU A 465 -6.02 6.89 27.16
N ALA A 466 -6.04 6.31 25.96
CA ALA A 466 -5.30 5.08 25.64
C ALA A 466 -3.78 5.28 25.84
N MET A 467 -3.21 6.35 25.30
CA MET A 467 -1.78 6.65 25.46
C MET A 467 -1.42 6.93 26.92
N HIS A 468 -2.31 7.59 27.66
CA HIS A 468 -2.12 7.86 29.08
C HIS A 468 -2.03 6.55 29.87
N ARG A 469 -2.92 5.58 29.59
CA ARG A 469 -2.82 4.24 30.18
C ARG A 469 -1.50 3.56 29.89
N LEU A 470 -0.99 3.66 28.66
CA LEU A 470 0.31 3.09 28.31
C LEU A 470 1.44 3.81 29.05
N ALA A 471 1.39 5.15 29.18
CA ALA A 471 2.41 5.93 29.89
C ALA A 471 2.46 5.64 31.40
N GLU A 472 1.30 5.42 32.02
CA GLU A 472 1.19 5.02 33.42
C GLU A 472 1.77 3.62 33.66
N GLN A 473 1.55 2.71 32.72
CA GLN A 473 1.80 1.28 32.89
C GLN A 473 3.14 0.80 32.33
N ALA A 474 3.75 1.53 31.41
CA ALA A 474 5.03 1.15 30.80
C ALA A 474 6.12 0.92 31.85
N HIS A 475 6.97 -0.08 31.62
CA HIS A 475 8.12 -0.33 32.47
C HIS A 475 9.11 0.86 32.38
N PRO A 476 9.50 1.50 33.50
CA PRO A 476 10.27 2.75 33.47
C PRO A 476 11.66 2.62 32.86
N ALA A 477 12.28 1.43 32.91
CA ALA A 477 13.61 1.21 32.33
C ALA A 477 13.62 1.22 30.79
N PHE A 478 12.51 0.87 30.14
CA PHE A 478 12.46 0.66 28.69
C PHE A 478 11.61 1.74 28.02
N PRO A 479 11.92 2.15 26.78
CA PRO A 479 11.06 3.05 26.04
C PRO A 479 9.79 2.31 25.57
N THR A 480 8.74 3.10 25.35
CA THR A 480 7.56 2.69 24.59
C THR A 480 7.77 3.05 23.13
N THR A 481 7.55 2.11 22.21
CA THR A 481 7.64 2.38 20.77
C THR A 481 6.25 2.43 20.14
N ILE A 482 5.99 3.49 19.39
CA ILE A 482 4.70 3.72 18.74
C ILE A 482 4.92 3.82 17.24
N TYR A 483 4.33 2.90 16.48
CA TYR A 483 4.38 2.90 15.02
C TYR A 483 3.36 3.90 14.49
N TYR A 484 3.78 4.75 13.57
CA TYR A 484 2.91 5.75 12.99
C TYR A 484 3.21 5.93 11.50
N ALA A 485 2.20 5.69 10.68
CA ALA A 485 2.28 5.73 9.23
C ALA A 485 1.34 6.83 8.69
N PHE A 486 1.76 8.08 8.79
CA PHE A 486 1.03 9.20 8.21
C PHE A 486 1.98 10.09 7.42
N LYS A 487 1.70 10.26 6.12
CA LYS A 487 2.38 11.26 5.29
C LYS A 487 1.99 12.62 5.83
N GLN A 488 2.97 13.44 6.18
CA GLN A 488 2.74 14.86 6.29
C GLN A 488 2.32 15.33 4.90
N SER A 489 1.02 15.48 4.67
CA SER A 489 0.50 16.04 3.44
C SER A 489 0.46 17.55 3.63
N ASP A 490 1.34 18.26 2.94
CA ASP A 490 1.32 19.72 2.92
C ASP A 490 -0.01 20.21 2.33
N THR A 491 -0.77 20.99 3.08
CA THR A 491 -1.79 21.86 2.50
C THR A 491 -1.54 23.31 2.88
N ASN A 492 -1.23 24.09 1.84
CA ASN A 492 -1.36 25.53 1.59
C ASN A 492 -1.15 26.53 2.74
N ALA A 493 -0.54 27.67 2.38
CA ALA A 493 -0.25 28.86 3.18
C ALA A 493 -1.43 29.54 3.91
N THR A 494 -2.62 28.92 3.95
CA THR A 494 -3.85 29.43 4.58
C THR A 494 -4.29 28.63 5.82
N GLY A 495 -3.32 28.21 6.65
CA GLY A 495 -3.51 27.96 8.09
C GLY A 495 -4.55 26.91 8.51
N THR A 496 -4.91 25.96 7.63
CA THR A 496 -5.94 24.93 7.93
C THR A 496 -5.45 23.49 7.64
N GLY A 497 -4.15 23.25 7.70
CA GLY A 497 -3.56 21.98 7.27
C GLY A 497 -2.43 21.48 8.16
N ASN A 498 -2.76 20.65 9.17
CA ASN A 498 -1.99 19.45 9.57
C ASN A 498 -2.68 18.61 10.70
N THR A 499 -4.00 18.36 10.62
CA THR A 499 -4.79 17.85 11.77
C THR A 499 -4.53 16.40 12.17
N GLY A 500 -3.70 15.62 11.47
CA GLY A 500 -3.43 14.22 11.83
C GLY A 500 -2.21 14.08 12.76
N TRP A 501 -1.07 14.55 12.28
CA TRP A 501 0.24 14.47 12.97
C TRP A 501 0.26 15.29 14.25
N GLU A 502 -0.23 16.53 14.19
CA GLU A 502 -0.24 17.45 15.33
C GLU A 502 -1.13 16.92 16.46
N THR A 503 -2.34 16.52 16.09
CA THR A 503 -3.36 15.93 16.96
C THR A 503 -2.86 14.67 17.64
N PHE A 504 -2.19 13.79 16.91
CA PHE A 504 -1.63 12.56 17.47
C PHE A 504 -0.46 12.83 18.42
N LEU A 505 0.52 13.66 18.01
CA LEU A 505 1.62 14.05 18.87
C LEU A 505 1.13 14.75 20.14
N ASP A 506 0.16 15.66 20.01
CA ASP A 506 -0.44 16.37 21.14
C ASP A 506 -1.08 15.37 22.12
N ALA A 507 -1.79 14.35 21.63
CA ALA A 507 -2.33 13.28 22.46
C ALA A 507 -1.22 12.49 23.19
N VAL A 508 -0.12 12.15 22.52
CA VAL A 508 1.03 11.45 23.13
C VAL A 508 1.71 12.30 24.22
N LEU A 509 1.91 13.59 23.97
CA LEU A 509 2.51 14.51 24.94
C LEU A 509 1.61 14.76 26.14
N ARG A 510 0.31 14.97 25.91
CA ARG A 510 -0.70 15.14 26.98
C ARG A 510 -0.87 13.88 27.82
N ALA A 511 -0.71 12.71 27.22
CA ALA A 511 -0.72 11.43 27.92
C ALA A 511 0.44 11.29 28.94
N GLY A 512 1.48 12.14 28.85
CA GLY A 512 2.62 12.14 29.77
C GLY A 512 3.85 11.44 29.21
N PHE A 513 3.90 11.16 27.91
CA PHE A 513 5.13 10.77 27.24
C PHE A 513 5.94 12.01 26.82
N ALA A 514 7.26 11.86 26.81
CA ALA A 514 8.19 12.67 26.05
C ALA A 514 8.73 11.82 24.90
N LEU A 515 8.94 12.42 23.73
CA LEU A 515 9.65 11.79 22.63
C LEU A 515 11.14 11.84 22.92
N THR A 516 11.83 10.74 22.65
CA THR A 516 13.30 10.64 22.81
C THR A 516 14.00 10.26 21.52
N GLY A 517 13.25 9.99 20.45
CA GLY A 517 13.80 9.70 19.13
C GLY A 517 12.73 9.23 18.15
N THR A 518 13.10 9.15 16.88
CA THR A 518 12.28 8.56 15.82
C THR A 518 13.12 7.69 14.91
N TRP A 519 12.54 6.59 14.43
CA TRP A 519 13.22 5.69 13.49
C TRP A 519 12.37 5.52 12.24
N PRO A 520 12.89 5.87 11.04
CA PRO A 520 12.22 5.52 9.80
C PRO A 520 12.32 3.99 9.59
N MET A 521 11.19 3.38 9.23
CA MET A 521 11.10 1.95 8.93
C MET A 521 10.46 1.77 7.56
N ARG A 522 11.17 1.17 6.61
CA ARG A 522 10.60 0.83 5.30
C ARG A 522 9.59 -0.30 5.46
N THR A 523 8.34 -0.03 5.11
CA THR A 523 7.21 -0.97 5.30
C THR A 523 6.51 -1.34 4.01
N GLU A 524 6.80 -0.65 2.91
CA GLU A 524 6.00 -0.69 1.69
C GLU A 524 6.71 -1.43 0.55
N LEU A 525 5.95 -2.23 -0.21
CA LEU A 525 6.44 -2.88 -1.42
C LEU A 525 6.60 -1.85 -2.56
N SER A 526 7.71 -1.93 -3.28
CA SER A 526 8.03 -1.04 -4.42
C SER A 526 7.00 -1.09 -5.56
N ASN A 527 6.19 -2.14 -5.64
CA ASN A 527 5.20 -2.38 -6.70
C ASN A 527 3.75 -2.06 -6.29
N ARG A 528 3.51 -1.41 -5.13
CA ARG A 528 2.14 -1.04 -4.72
C ARG A 528 1.50 -0.06 -5.71
N MET A 529 0.25 -0.29 -6.07
CA MET A 529 -0.47 0.53 -7.07
C MET A 529 -0.54 2.03 -6.71
N ILE A 530 -0.56 2.38 -5.42
CA ILE A 530 -0.58 3.79 -4.99
C ILE A 530 0.79 4.46 -5.25
N GLY A 531 1.89 3.72 -5.16
CA GLY A 531 3.26 4.21 -5.43
C GLY A 531 3.62 4.25 -6.92
N SER A 532 2.80 3.65 -7.80
CA SER A 532 3.03 3.70 -9.24
C SER A 532 2.78 5.12 -9.78
N GLY A 533 3.85 5.86 -10.02
CA GLY A 533 3.78 7.24 -10.53
C GLY A 533 3.54 8.30 -9.46
N THR A 534 3.64 7.95 -8.17
CA THR A 534 3.66 8.92 -7.06
C THR A 534 4.82 8.60 -6.11
N ASN A 535 5.55 9.62 -5.66
CA ASN A 535 6.54 9.52 -4.58
C ASN A 535 5.81 9.42 -3.22
N ALA A 536 5.06 8.34 -3.05
CA ALA A 536 4.36 8.01 -1.81
C ALA A 536 5.36 7.44 -0.80
N LEU A 537 5.28 7.89 0.46
CA LEU A 537 6.17 7.52 1.57
C LEU A 537 6.49 6.03 1.58
N ALA A 538 7.77 5.70 1.45
CA ALA A 538 8.24 4.31 1.48
C ALA A 538 8.30 3.75 2.90
N SER A 539 8.17 4.62 3.92
CA SER A 539 8.50 4.33 5.31
C SER A 539 7.39 4.73 6.29
N CYS A 540 7.19 3.94 7.34
CA CYS A 540 6.53 4.37 8.58
C CYS A 540 7.57 5.00 9.52
N ILE A 541 7.14 5.78 10.52
CA ILE A 541 8.02 6.23 11.60
C ILE A 541 7.68 5.50 12.88
N ILE A 542 8.70 5.05 13.60
CA ILE A 542 8.59 4.58 14.97
C ILE A 542 8.92 5.75 15.89
N LEU A 543 7.95 6.23 16.67
CA LEU A 543 8.18 7.18 17.75
C LEU A 543 8.72 6.42 18.97
N VAL A 544 9.85 6.87 19.52
CA VAL A 544 10.41 6.35 20.76
C VAL A 544 10.01 7.28 21.89
N CYS A 545 9.22 6.77 22.82
CA CYS A 545 8.63 7.54 23.89
C CYS A 545 9.13 7.05 25.25
N ARG A 546 9.37 7.98 26.18
CA ARG A 546 9.59 7.68 27.60
C ARG A 546 8.63 8.48 28.44
N LYS A 547 8.30 7.98 29.62
CA LYS A 547 7.50 8.75 30.58
C LYS A 547 8.23 10.06 30.89
N ARG A 548 7.54 11.18 30.71
CA ARG A 548 8.09 12.51 31.00
C ARG A 548 8.33 12.63 32.50
N ASP A 549 9.43 13.28 32.87
CA ASP A 549 9.73 13.57 34.27
C ASP A 549 8.58 14.42 34.88
N PRO A 550 7.95 14.00 35.99
CA PRO A 550 6.96 14.82 36.69
C PRO A 550 7.49 16.19 37.14
N ASN A 551 8.81 16.34 37.28
CA ASN A 551 9.49 17.57 37.65
C ASN A 551 10.11 18.31 36.44
N ALA A 552 9.71 17.96 35.21
CA ALA A 552 10.18 18.65 34.01
C ALA A 552 9.93 20.16 34.12
N THR A 553 10.92 20.97 33.72
CA THR A 553 10.84 22.42 33.82
C THR A 553 10.02 23.02 32.70
N THR A 554 9.59 24.27 32.90
CA THR A 554 9.00 25.12 31.85
C THR A 554 10.05 26.12 31.39
N ILE A 555 10.18 26.31 30.07
CA ILE A 555 11.15 27.22 29.48
C ILE A 555 10.48 28.23 28.54
N SER A 556 11.21 29.28 28.17
CA SER A 556 10.76 30.25 27.17
C SER A 556 10.99 29.74 25.74
N ARG A 557 10.19 30.24 24.78
CA ARG A 557 10.41 30.01 23.33
C ARG A 557 11.84 30.32 22.88
N ARG A 558 12.47 31.36 23.46
CA ARG A 558 13.85 31.75 23.13
C ARG A 558 14.85 30.67 23.53
N GLU A 559 14.68 30.08 24.71
CA GLU A 559 15.54 28.98 25.17
C GLU A 559 15.31 27.72 24.34
N TYR A 560 14.06 27.44 23.98
CA TYR A 560 13.72 26.33 23.10
C TYR A 560 14.42 26.46 21.74
N ILE A 561 14.32 27.61 21.09
CA ILE A 561 14.98 27.86 19.79
C ILE A 561 16.50 27.74 19.91
N ARG A 562 17.10 28.26 20.99
CA ARG A 562 18.54 28.15 21.21
C ARG A 562 18.99 26.69 21.29
N GLU A 563 18.24 25.85 21.99
CA GLU A 563 18.57 24.43 22.09
C GLU A 563 18.28 23.67 20.80
N LEU A 564 17.18 24.00 20.12
CA LEU A 564 16.85 23.45 18.82
C LEU A 564 17.97 23.70 17.80
N ASN A 565 18.52 24.92 17.78
CA ASN A 565 19.66 25.31 16.94
C ASN A 565 20.97 24.60 17.31
N ALA A 566 21.10 24.09 18.53
CA ALA A 566 22.28 23.34 18.95
C ALA A 566 22.21 21.86 18.54
N ILE A 567 21.02 21.26 18.59
CA ILE A 567 20.83 19.81 18.43
C ILE A 567 20.50 19.41 16.99
N LEU A 568 19.61 20.15 16.32
CA LEU A 568 19.12 19.73 15.00
C LEU A 568 20.19 19.68 13.90
N PRO A 569 21.19 20.58 13.85
CA PRO A 569 22.24 20.49 12.82
C PRO A 569 23.04 19.19 12.91
N GLU A 570 23.41 18.76 14.12
CA GLU A 570 24.13 17.49 14.35
C GLU A 570 23.26 16.28 13.97
N ALA A 571 21.98 16.29 14.37
CA ALA A 571 21.05 15.21 14.04
C ALA A 571 20.78 15.11 12.53
N LEU A 572 20.69 16.25 11.83
CA LEU A 572 20.54 16.29 10.38
C LEU A 572 21.78 15.71 9.69
N ASP A 573 22.97 16.06 10.16
CA ASP A 573 24.25 15.56 9.67
C ASP A 573 24.37 14.04 9.80
N GLU A 574 24.00 13.48 10.96
CA GLU A 574 23.96 12.03 11.17
C GLU A 574 22.97 11.33 10.23
N MET A 575 21.79 11.90 10.02
CA MET A 575 20.77 11.34 9.13
C MET A 575 21.17 11.38 7.66
N THR A 576 21.87 12.43 7.22
CA THR A 576 22.27 12.59 5.82
C THR A 576 23.55 11.82 5.51
N LYS A 577 24.55 11.79 6.41
CA LYS A 577 25.83 11.10 6.17
C LYS A 577 25.78 9.61 6.47
N GLY A 578 24.93 9.19 7.39
CA GLY A 578 25.06 7.91 8.07
C GLY A 578 26.20 7.97 9.09
N SER A 579 25.98 7.50 10.31
CA SER A 579 27.00 7.50 11.36
C SER A 579 27.97 6.33 11.19
N GLY A 580 28.86 6.43 10.18
CA GLY A 580 29.92 5.46 9.91
C GLY A 580 29.49 4.21 9.13
N TYR A 581 30.26 3.13 9.24
CA TYR A 581 30.10 1.90 8.44
C TYR A 581 28.79 1.10 8.69
N ASP A 582 28.02 1.44 9.72
CA ASP A 582 26.91 0.61 10.21
C ASP A 582 25.50 1.23 10.05
N ILE A 583 25.37 2.49 9.61
CA ILE A 583 24.06 3.17 9.49
C ILE A 583 23.91 3.79 8.09
N SER A 584 22.94 3.28 7.32
CA SER A 584 22.61 3.85 6.00
C SER A 584 21.95 5.23 6.15
N PRO A 585 22.31 6.21 5.28
CA PRO A 585 21.63 7.50 5.19
C PRO A 585 20.10 7.37 5.07
N VAL A 586 19.39 8.29 5.70
CA VAL A 586 17.93 8.41 5.54
C VAL A 586 17.63 8.86 4.11
N ALA A 587 16.65 8.20 3.48
CA ALA A 587 16.21 8.57 2.14
C ALA A 587 15.61 9.99 2.14
N PRO A 588 15.80 10.79 1.08
CA PRO A 588 15.29 12.17 0.98
C PRO A 588 13.80 12.32 1.31
N VAL A 589 12.99 11.41 0.78
CA VAL A 589 11.54 11.38 0.99
C VAL A 589 11.14 11.18 2.46
N ASP A 590 12.03 10.61 3.27
CA ASP A 590 11.80 10.31 4.69
C ASP A 590 12.53 11.30 5.63
N LEU A 591 13.35 12.22 5.10
CA LEU A 591 14.17 13.13 5.91
C LEU A 591 13.31 14.17 6.66
N SER A 592 12.32 14.74 5.98
CA SER A 592 11.39 15.70 6.58
C SER A 592 10.58 15.13 7.74
N GLN A 593 10.39 13.81 7.70
CA GLN A 593 9.72 13.04 8.72
C GLN A 593 10.67 12.62 9.85
N SER A 594 11.90 12.24 9.50
CA SER A 594 12.89 11.77 10.47
C SER A 594 13.40 12.89 11.37
N ILE A 595 13.53 14.13 10.87
CA ILE A 595 13.98 15.28 11.69
C ILE A 595 12.97 15.68 12.77
N ILE A 596 11.71 15.28 12.63
CA ILE A 596 10.67 15.55 13.62
C ILE A 596 11.02 14.91 14.96
N GLY A 597 11.67 13.74 14.99
CA GLY A 597 12.02 13.08 16.25
C GLY A 597 12.99 13.86 17.11
N PRO A 598 14.20 14.18 16.63
CA PRO A 598 15.15 15.00 17.38
C PRO A 598 14.54 16.36 17.76
N GLY A 599 13.82 17.01 16.85
CA GLY A 599 13.20 18.30 17.13
C GLY A 599 12.13 18.23 18.22
N MET A 600 11.24 17.24 18.13
CA MET A 600 10.21 17.01 19.14
C MET A 600 10.77 16.46 20.44
N ALA A 601 11.93 15.81 20.45
CA ALA A 601 12.61 15.41 21.68
C ALA A 601 13.03 16.63 22.50
N VAL A 602 13.52 17.69 21.85
CA VAL A 602 13.83 18.97 22.50
C VAL A 602 12.56 19.63 23.05
N PHE A 603 11.47 19.60 22.28
CA PHE A 603 10.21 20.22 22.72
C PHE A 603 9.56 19.46 23.89
N SER A 604 9.50 18.13 23.79
CA SER A 604 8.68 17.28 24.67
C SER A 604 9.33 16.92 26.01
N LYS A 605 10.65 17.12 26.17
CA LYS A 605 11.32 16.92 27.45
C LYS A 605 10.91 17.93 28.53
N TYR A 606 10.34 19.07 28.13
CA TYR A 606 9.86 20.11 29.04
C TYR A 606 8.37 19.91 29.41
N ALA A 607 7.97 20.45 30.56
CA ALA A 607 6.57 20.47 30.95
C ALA A 607 5.75 21.38 30.02
N ALA A 608 6.29 22.55 29.69
CA ALA A 608 5.76 23.45 28.67
C ALA A 608 6.87 24.36 28.09
N VAL A 609 6.65 24.85 26.87
CA VAL A 609 7.39 25.96 26.29
C VAL A 609 6.45 27.15 26.22
N LEU A 610 6.83 28.30 26.77
CA LEU A 610 5.97 29.49 26.83
C LEU A 610 6.28 30.47 25.69
N GLU A 611 5.22 30.97 25.08
CA GLU A 611 5.24 32.10 24.16
C GLU A 611 5.44 33.43 24.90
N ALA A 612 5.72 34.50 24.15
CA ALA A 612 5.96 35.82 24.73
C ALA A 612 4.73 36.40 25.47
N ASP A 613 3.52 35.98 25.08
CA ASP A 613 2.27 36.33 25.73
C ASP A 613 1.93 35.46 26.95
N GLY A 614 2.81 34.52 27.31
CA GLY A 614 2.64 33.59 28.43
C GLY A 614 1.79 32.36 28.11
N SER A 615 1.27 32.24 26.88
CA SER A 615 0.57 31.03 26.44
C SER A 615 1.53 29.86 26.20
N THR A 616 1.04 28.63 26.26
CA THR A 616 1.85 27.44 25.93
C THR A 616 1.98 27.31 24.42
N MET A 617 3.22 27.21 23.92
CA MET A 617 3.52 26.92 22.53
C MET A 617 2.86 25.61 22.12
N THR A 618 2.24 25.61 20.94
CA THR A 618 1.56 24.45 20.39
C THR A 618 2.53 23.50 19.67
N VAL A 619 2.14 22.23 19.52
CA VAL A 619 2.86 21.26 18.67
C VAL A 619 2.99 21.78 17.24
N HIS A 620 1.95 22.43 16.71
CA HIS A 620 1.98 23.07 15.40
C HIS A 620 3.15 24.05 15.26
N THR A 621 3.30 24.96 16.23
CA THR A 621 4.39 25.94 16.24
C THR A 621 5.76 25.28 16.37
N ALA A 622 5.87 24.22 17.17
CA ALA A 622 7.11 23.46 17.31
C ALA A 622 7.52 22.79 15.98
N LEU A 623 6.58 22.11 15.30
CA LEU A 623 6.82 21.48 13.99
C LEU A 623 7.21 22.52 12.93
N GLN A 624 6.57 23.70 12.92
CA GLN A 624 6.96 24.78 12.03
C GLN A 624 8.42 25.22 12.24
N LEU A 625 8.89 25.28 13.49
CA LEU A 625 10.27 25.64 13.81
C LEU A 625 11.25 24.54 13.41
N ILE A 626 10.91 23.28 13.65
CA ILE A 626 11.73 22.12 13.26
C ILE A 626 11.91 22.07 11.75
N ASN A 627 10.82 22.23 10.99
CA ASN A 627 10.85 22.16 9.53
C ASN A 627 11.66 23.29 8.86
N ARG A 628 12.03 24.37 9.59
CA ARG A 628 12.92 25.41 9.05
C ARG A 628 14.35 24.93 8.82
N PHE A 629 14.81 23.92 9.57
CA PHE A 629 16.15 23.35 9.40
C PHE A 629 16.33 22.58 8.10
N LEU A 630 15.23 22.28 7.39
CA LEU A 630 15.26 21.74 6.04
C LEU A 630 15.21 22.85 4.96
N ALA A 631 15.17 24.11 5.39
CA ALA A 631 14.93 25.27 4.53
C ALA A 631 16.01 26.35 4.58
N GLU A 632 16.86 26.36 5.61
CA GLU A 632 17.94 27.33 5.77
C GLU A 632 19.31 26.66 5.58
N ASP A 633 19.91 26.84 4.40
CA ASP A 633 21.29 26.44 4.09
C ASP A 633 22.09 27.67 3.62
N ASP A 634 23.37 27.72 3.97
CA ASP A 634 24.34 28.77 3.64
C ASP A 634 24.90 28.59 2.21
N PHE A 635 24.00 28.55 1.20
CA PHE A 635 24.41 28.46 -0.21
C PHE A 635 24.97 29.78 -0.75
N ASP A 636 25.85 29.68 -1.75
CA ASP A 636 26.37 30.84 -2.48
C ASP A 636 25.25 31.69 -3.13
N ALA A 637 25.55 32.97 -3.38
CA ALA A 637 24.58 33.94 -3.86
C ALA A 637 23.90 33.56 -5.19
N ASP A 638 24.60 32.86 -6.08
CA ASP A 638 24.08 32.44 -7.38
C ASP A 638 23.18 31.22 -7.22
N THR A 639 23.55 30.26 -6.37
CA THR A 639 22.69 29.13 -5.98
C THR A 639 21.41 29.60 -5.28
N GLN A 640 21.52 30.58 -4.37
CA GLN A 640 20.36 31.19 -3.72
C GLN A 640 19.42 31.86 -4.74
N PHE A 641 19.97 32.57 -5.73
CA PHE A 641 19.18 33.12 -6.82
C PHE A 641 18.45 32.01 -7.60
N CYS A 642 19.17 30.96 -8.02
CA CYS A 642 18.61 29.87 -8.80
C CYS A 642 17.49 29.14 -8.05
N LEU A 643 17.67 28.86 -6.76
CA LEU A 643 16.66 28.23 -5.91
C LEU A 643 15.35 29.03 -5.88
N HIS A 644 15.44 30.34 -5.63
CA HIS A 644 14.26 31.20 -5.53
C HIS A 644 13.61 31.42 -6.90
N TRP A 645 14.42 31.53 -7.96
CA TRP A 645 13.91 31.64 -9.32
C TRP A 645 13.18 30.37 -9.76
N PHE A 646 13.75 29.21 -9.46
CA PHE A 646 13.18 27.91 -9.75
C PHE A 646 11.88 27.66 -8.97
N GLU A 647 11.79 28.07 -7.70
CA GLU A 647 10.56 27.98 -6.90
C GLU A 647 9.41 28.81 -7.52
N GLN A 648 9.72 29.98 -8.07
CA GLN A 648 8.72 30.89 -8.64
C GLN A 648 8.34 30.55 -10.08
N ASN A 649 9.31 30.22 -10.92
CA ASN A 649 9.15 30.13 -12.38
C ASN A 649 9.38 28.70 -12.93
N GLY A 650 9.92 27.80 -12.10
CA GLY A 650 10.41 26.49 -12.56
C GLY A 650 11.47 26.66 -13.65
N TRP A 651 11.34 25.86 -14.71
CA TRP A 651 12.21 25.94 -15.90
C TRP A 651 11.71 26.93 -16.97
N LYS A 652 10.65 27.71 -16.71
CA LYS A 652 10.05 28.60 -17.71
C LYS A 652 10.79 29.94 -17.77
N GLU A 653 10.62 30.64 -18.89
CA GLU A 653 11.07 32.03 -19.03
C GLU A 653 10.31 32.95 -18.07
N GLY A 654 11.04 33.86 -17.41
CA GLY A 654 10.51 34.97 -16.62
C GLY A 654 11.08 36.30 -17.09
N ARG A 655 10.55 37.41 -16.58
CA ARG A 655 10.92 38.76 -17.03
C ARG A 655 12.27 39.17 -16.42
N PHE A 656 13.12 39.81 -17.23
CA PHE A 656 14.43 40.29 -16.76
C PHE A 656 14.33 41.25 -15.56
N GLY A 657 13.31 42.11 -15.50
CA GLY A 657 13.14 43.02 -14.36
C GLY A 657 12.91 42.31 -13.02
N ASP A 658 12.23 41.16 -13.04
CA ASP A 658 11.99 40.33 -11.86
C ASP A 658 13.30 39.62 -11.46
N ALA A 659 14.07 39.15 -12.44
CA ALA A 659 15.39 38.53 -12.24
C ALA A 659 16.43 39.54 -11.70
N ASP A 660 16.45 40.78 -12.20
CA ASP A 660 17.35 41.84 -11.71
C ASP A 660 17.02 42.21 -10.26
N THR A 661 15.73 42.30 -9.93
CA THR A 661 15.30 42.53 -8.55
C THR A 661 15.72 41.39 -7.62
N LEU A 662 15.49 40.14 -8.03
CA LEU A 662 15.85 38.95 -7.24
C LEU A 662 17.37 38.80 -7.08
N SER A 663 18.15 38.98 -8.14
CA SER A 663 19.61 38.84 -8.10
C SER A 663 20.26 39.84 -7.16
N ARG A 664 19.82 41.12 -7.18
CA ARG A 664 20.28 42.14 -6.22
C ARG A 664 19.92 41.78 -4.77
N ALA A 665 18.72 41.25 -4.55
CA ALA A 665 18.28 40.82 -3.22
C ALA A 665 19.10 39.65 -2.66
N LYS A 666 19.70 38.82 -3.54
CA LYS A 666 20.57 37.70 -3.15
C LYS A 666 22.06 38.02 -3.19
N GLY A 667 22.44 39.27 -3.48
CA GLY A 667 23.85 39.69 -3.49
C GLY A 667 24.61 39.30 -4.76
N THR A 668 23.91 39.10 -5.88
CA THR A 668 24.49 38.81 -7.20
C THR A 668 23.90 39.70 -8.31
N SER A 669 24.12 39.36 -9.58
CA SER A 669 23.53 40.01 -10.76
C SER A 669 23.12 38.98 -11.81
N VAL A 670 22.10 39.29 -12.63
CA VAL A 670 21.67 38.41 -13.72
C VAL A 670 22.83 38.09 -14.67
N THR A 671 23.68 39.06 -14.98
CA THR A 671 24.89 38.85 -15.78
C THR A 671 25.89 37.93 -15.07
N GLY A 672 26.04 38.07 -13.75
CA GLY A 672 26.88 37.18 -12.95
C GLY A 672 26.42 35.73 -13.01
N VAL A 673 25.12 35.51 -12.81
CA VAL A 673 24.50 34.19 -12.89
C VAL A 673 24.55 33.61 -14.32
N ALA A 674 24.42 34.46 -15.35
CA ALA A 674 24.58 34.03 -16.74
C ALA A 674 26.03 33.66 -17.08
N ASN A 675 27.00 34.40 -16.53
CA ASN A 675 28.42 34.08 -16.69
C ASN A 675 28.82 32.79 -15.96
N ALA A 676 28.10 32.43 -14.89
CA ALA A 676 28.22 31.14 -14.20
C ALA A 676 27.53 29.99 -14.97
N GLY A 677 27.09 30.20 -16.22
CA GLY A 677 26.59 29.11 -17.06
C GLY A 677 25.27 28.47 -16.64
N VAL A 678 24.53 29.02 -15.66
CA VAL A 678 23.29 28.40 -15.12
C VAL A 678 21.99 28.98 -15.67
N VAL A 679 22.03 30.18 -16.29
CA VAL A 679 20.86 30.83 -16.90
C VAL A 679 21.12 31.31 -18.32
N GLU A 680 20.05 31.28 -19.11
CA GLU A 680 19.93 31.99 -20.39
C GLU A 680 19.30 33.36 -20.12
N SER A 681 19.96 34.44 -20.55
CA SER A 681 19.45 35.82 -20.43
C SER A 681 19.53 36.53 -21.78
N GLY A 682 18.37 36.78 -22.41
CA GLY A 682 18.28 37.38 -23.73
C GLY A 682 16.86 37.85 -24.07
N GLY A 683 16.71 38.85 -24.94
CA GLY A 683 15.40 39.32 -25.40
C GLY A 683 14.48 39.91 -24.33
N GLY A 684 15.01 40.29 -23.17
CA GLY A 684 14.22 40.77 -22.01
C GLY A 684 13.69 39.65 -21.10
N ASN A 685 14.07 38.40 -21.35
CA ASN A 685 13.68 37.23 -20.57
C ASN A 685 14.90 36.53 -19.94
N VAL A 686 14.66 35.80 -18.85
CA VAL A 686 15.64 34.99 -18.12
C VAL A 686 15.07 33.60 -17.85
N ARG A 687 15.86 32.54 -18.05
CA ARG A 687 15.46 31.14 -17.81
C ARG A 687 16.63 30.32 -17.28
N LEU A 688 16.37 29.36 -16.37
CA LEU A 688 17.36 28.38 -15.91
C LEU A 688 17.59 27.27 -16.95
N PHE A 689 18.83 26.79 -17.06
CA PHE A 689 19.14 25.59 -17.86
C PHE A 689 18.76 24.30 -17.12
N LYS A 690 18.18 23.35 -17.84
CA LYS A 690 17.99 21.98 -17.37
C LYS A 690 19.32 21.22 -17.39
N TRP A 691 19.46 20.19 -16.55
CA TRP A 691 20.66 19.34 -16.50
C TRP A 691 21.11 18.81 -17.88
N SER A 692 20.17 18.56 -18.81
CA SER A 692 20.46 18.07 -20.16
C SER A 692 21.04 19.13 -21.11
N GLU A 693 20.94 20.41 -20.75
CA GLU A 693 21.42 21.56 -21.53
C GLU A 693 22.87 21.97 -21.13
N TYR A 694 23.38 21.46 -20.01
CA TYR A 694 24.74 21.75 -19.56
C TYR A 694 25.82 21.10 -20.45
N PRO A 695 26.97 21.77 -20.66
CA PRO A 695 28.02 21.30 -21.55
C PRO A 695 28.64 19.96 -21.10
N THR A 696 29.04 19.13 -22.07
CA THR A 696 29.64 17.82 -21.82
C THR A 696 31.11 17.88 -21.41
N ASP A 697 31.78 18.96 -21.81
CA ASP A 697 33.22 19.24 -21.69
C ASP A 697 33.54 20.24 -20.55
N TRP A 698 32.61 20.45 -19.63
CA TRP A 698 32.83 21.30 -18.45
C TRP A 698 33.94 20.75 -17.55
N ASP A 699 34.86 21.63 -17.17
CA ASP A 699 35.98 21.36 -16.28
C ASP A 699 35.90 22.27 -15.04
N PRO A 700 35.53 21.73 -13.86
CA PRO A 700 35.38 22.51 -12.63
C PRO A 700 36.68 23.12 -12.12
N THR A 701 37.84 22.68 -12.60
CA THR A 701 39.16 23.20 -12.19
C THR A 701 39.48 24.53 -12.86
N THR A 702 38.90 24.76 -14.05
CA THR A 702 39.09 25.98 -14.85
C THR A 702 37.96 26.98 -14.69
N ASP A 703 36.90 26.60 -13.97
CA ASP A 703 35.74 27.44 -13.69
C ASP A 703 35.97 28.32 -12.45
N ASP A 704 36.07 29.62 -12.68
CA ASP A 704 36.29 30.63 -11.65
C ASP A 704 34.99 31.05 -10.94
N ARG A 705 33.81 30.69 -11.47
CA ARG A 705 32.51 31.04 -10.91
C ARG A 705 31.56 29.85 -10.98
N ASN A 706 31.88 28.85 -10.17
CA ASN A 706 31.14 27.59 -10.08
C ASN A 706 30.19 27.57 -8.87
N PRO A 707 28.91 27.98 -9.02
CA PRO A 707 27.91 27.84 -7.97
C PRO A 707 27.53 26.37 -7.74
N ILE A 708 27.10 26.07 -6.52
CA ILE A 708 26.67 24.72 -6.13
C ILE A 708 25.54 24.20 -7.05
N TRP A 709 24.68 25.11 -7.54
CA TRP A 709 23.66 24.81 -8.54
C TRP A 709 24.22 24.20 -9.84
N GLU A 710 25.29 24.77 -10.40
CA GLU A 710 25.92 24.30 -11.63
C GLU A 710 26.51 22.91 -11.42
N THR A 711 27.34 22.76 -10.37
CA THR A 711 27.97 21.48 -10.03
C THR A 711 26.94 20.36 -9.85
N LEU A 712 25.82 20.64 -9.17
CA LEU A 712 24.75 19.66 -8.99
C LEU A 712 24.20 19.16 -10.33
N HIS A 713 23.89 20.06 -11.26
CA HIS A 713 23.29 19.71 -12.53
C HIS A 713 24.28 18.99 -13.46
N HIS A 714 25.57 19.32 -13.37
CA HIS A 714 26.63 18.55 -14.02
C HIS A 714 26.76 17.14 -13.44
N LEU A 715 26.66 16.96 -12.12
CA LEU A 715 26.67 15.63 -11.50
C LEU A 715 25.45 14.79 -11.91
N ILE A 716 24.25 15.38 -11.99
CA ILE A 716 23.06 14.69 -12.54
C ILE A 716 23.30 14.24 -13.98
N ARG A 717 23.84 15.14 -14.83
CA ARG A 717 24.11 14.84 -16.24
C ARG A 717 25.09 13.68 -16.36
N THR A 718 26.21 13.75 -15.66
CA THR A 718 27.27 12.72 -15.69
C THR A 718 26.77 11.39 -15.13
N LEU A 719 26.03 11.39 -14.03
CA LEU A 719 25.46 10.16 -13.47
C LEU A 719 24.53 9.46 -14.47
N ARG A 720 23.64 10.22 -15.13
CA ARG A 720 22.66 9.66 -16.08
C ARG A 720 23.27 9.19 -17.39
N GLN A 721 24.33 9.85 -17.86
CA GLN A 721 24.98 9.52 -19.13
C GLN A 721 26.08 8.46 -18.97
N ASP A 722 26.83 8.52 -17.88
CA ASP A 722 28.10 7.81 -17.74
C ASP A 722 28.22 6.95 -16.46
N GLY A 723 27.24 7.02 -15.55
CA GLY A 723 27.18 6.22 -14.33
C GLY A 723 28.02 6.74 -13.16
N GLU A 724 27.99 6.00 -12.04
CA GLU A 724 28.54 6.41 -10.74
C GLU A 724 30.05 6.67 -10.77
N THR A 725 30.81 5.91 -11.56
CA THR A 725 32.27 6.03 -11.63
C THR A 725 32.73 7.37 -12.17
N LYS A 726 32.14 7.86 -13.27
CA LYS A 726 32.49 9.17 -13.83
C LYS A 726 31.95 10.31 -12.98
N ALA A 727 30.78 10.13 -12.36
CA ALA A 727 30.26 11.11 -11.40
C ALA A 727 31.20 11.24 -10.19
N GLY A 728 31.80 10.14 -9.71
CA GLY A 728 32.79 10.16 -8.63
C GLY A 728 34.10 10.87 -8.99
N GLN A 729 34.56 10.74 -10.24
CA GLN A 729 35.70 11.51 -10.75
C GLN A 729 35.39 13.01 -10.73
N LEU A 730 34.23 13.39 -11.28
CA LEU A 730 33.79 14.80 -11.27
C LEU A 730 33.65 15.34 -9.84
N LEU A 731 33.17 14.53 -8.90
CA LEU A 731 33.07 14.89 -7.49
C LEU A 731 34.44 15.14 -6.84
N THR A 732 35.51 14.51 -7.33
CA THR A 732 36.89 14.73 -6.86
C THR A 732 37.44 16.06 -7.35
N ASP A 733 37.06 16.47 -8.57
CA ASP A 733 37.58 17.68 -9.22
C ASP A 733 36.90 18.98 -8.75
N VAL A 734 35.75 18.88 -8.08
CA VAL A 734 35.02 20.03 -7.52
C VAL A 734 35.57 20.45 -6.15
N LYS A 735 35.83 21.75 -5.96
CA LYS A 735 36.55 22.37 -4.81
C LYS A 735 35.80 22.24 -3.47
N ASN A 736 35.73 21.05 -2.88
CA ASN A 736 35.06 20.78 -1.60
C ASN A 736 33.54 21.12 -1.57
N GLN A 737 32.89 21.15 -2.74
CA GLN A 737 31.46 21.46 -2.84
C GLN A 737 30.55 20.23 -2.65
N GLY A 738 31.12 19.03 -2.49
CA GLY A 738 30.37 17.78 -2.45
C GLY A 738 29.22 17.77 -1.43
N GLU A 739 29.48 18.19 -0.19
CA GLU A 739 28.43 18.24 0.85
C GLU A 739 27.32 19.24 0.49
N SER A 740 27.69 20.44 0.05
CA SER A 740 26.71 21.47 -0.32
C SER A 740 25.88 21.07 -1.54
N VAL A 741 26.47 20.34 -2.49
CA VAL A 741 25.75 19.76 -3.64
C VAL A 741 24.76 18.71 -3.16
N ARG A 742 25.17 17.84 -2.23
CA ARG A 742 24.27 16.85 -1.63
C ARG A 742 23.09 17.54 -0.98
N GLN A 743 23.33 18.54 -0.13
CA GLN A 743 22.28 19.33 0.53
C GLN A 743 21.33 19.99 -0.48
N LEU A 744 21.88 20.60 -1.53
CA LEU A 744 21.09 21.21 -2.59
C LEU A 744 20.20 20.19 -3.32
N ALA A 745 20.68 18.96 -3.52
CA ALA A 745 19.88 17.89 -4.11
C ALA A 745 18.69 17.50 -3.23
N TYR A 746 18.88 17.35 -1.91
CA TYR A 746 17.78 17.09 -0.96
C TYR A 746 16.76 18.24 -0.97
N ARG A 747 17.22 19.49 -1.05
CA ARG A 747 16.37 20.69 -1.10
C ARG A 747 15.52 20.73 -2.37
N LEU A 748 16.15 20.53 -3.54
CA LEU A 748 15.46 20.54 -4.82
C LEU A 748 14.49 19.38 -4.98
N TYR A 749 14.84 18.20 -4.47
CA TYR A 749 13.93 17.07 -4.37
C TYR A 749 12.66 17.46 -3.59
N THR A 750 12.83 18.00 -2.39
CA THR A 750 11.72 18.41 -1.50
C THR A 750 10.85 19.49 -2.14
N LEU A 751 11.46 20.48 -2.81
CA LEU A 751 10.76 21.53 -3.53
C LEU A 751 9.92 20.97 -4.69
N CYS A 752 10.49 20.10 -5.52
CA CYS A 752 9.80 19.48 -6.65
C CYS A 752 8.64 18.60 -6.19
N GLU A 753 8.83 17.84 -5.10
CA GLU A 753 7.75 17.07 -4.47
C GLU A 753 6.59 17.97 -4.03
N ARG A 754 6.90 19.07 -3.35
CA ARG A 754 5.90 20.04 -2.88
C ARG A 754 5.11 20.68 -4.03
N GLN A 755 5.75 20.92 -5.17
CA GLN A 755 5.11 21.50 -6.37
C GLN A 755 4.46 20.47 -7.31
N GLY A 756 4.60 19.16 -7.01
CA GLY A 756 4.10 18.08 -7.87
C GLY A 756 4.89 17.88 -9.17
N TRP A 757 6.16 18.29 -9.21
CA TRP A 757 7.06 18.18 -10.37
C TRP A 757 7.82 16.85 -10.35
N ALA A 758 7.11 15.75 -10.64
CA ALA A 758 7.62 14.38 -10.46
C ALA A 758 8.86 14.03 -11.31
N GLU A 759 8.93 14.50 -12.56
CA GLU A 759 10.09 14.25 -13.44
C GLU A 759 11.35 14.94 -12.94
N ASP A 760 11.23 16.15 -12.41
CA ASP A 760 12.35 16.91 -11.85
C ASP A 760 12.81 16.28 -10.52
N ALA A 761 11.87 15.92 -9.63
CA ALA A 761 12.16 15.21 -8.38
C ALA A 761 12.94 13.90 -8.63
N ARG A 762 12.65 13.20 -9.73
CA ARG A 762 13.32 11.94 -10.08
C ARG A 762 14.83 12.11 -10.26
N ALA A 763 15.26 13.20 -10.91
CA ALA A 763 16.68 13.45 -11.17
C ALA A 763 17.48 13.67 -9.89
N TYR A 764 16.92 14.46 -8.96
CA TYR A 764 17.54 14.70 -7.66
C TYR A 764 17.56 13.43 -6.79
N ASN A 765 16.47 12.66 -6.78
CA ASN A 765 16.42 11.39 -6.02
C ASN A 765 17.44 10.36 -6.52
N GLU A 766 17.64 10.27 -7.83
CA GLU A 766 18.63 9.39 -8.45
C GLU A 766 20.06 9.74 -8.07
N LEU A 767 20.40 11.05 -8.09
CA LEU A 767 21.69 11.54 -7.61
C LEU A 767 21.92 11.19 -6.13
N ILE A 768 20.92 11.42 -5.28
CA ILE A 768 21.04 11.16 -3.84
C ILE A 768 21.16 9.66 -3.55
N THR A 769 20.36 8.82 -4.21
CA THR A 769 20.38 7.36 -4.03
C THR A 769 21.74 6.78 -4.43
N SER A 770 22.36 7.35 -5.45
CA SER A 770 23.67 6.91 -5.97
C SER A 770 24.85 7.55 -5.23
N TRP A 771 24.60 8.46 -4.28
CA TRP A 771 25.63 9.32 -3.69
C TRP A 771 26.74 8.54 -2.99
N THR A 772 26.41 7.49 -2.23
CA THR A 772 27.41 6.64 -1.56
C THR A 772 28.31 5.91 -2.58
N GLY A 773 27.75 5.49 -3.72
CA GLY A 773 28.51 4.89 -4.82
C GLY A 773 29.45 5.91 -5.49
N ILE A 774 28.97 7.13 -5.68
CA ILE A 774 29.75 8.27 -6.19
C ILE A 774 30.89 8.64 -5.24
N GLU A 775 30.65 8.73 -3.93
CA GLU A 775 31.66 9.00 -2.90
C GLU A 775 32.72 7.89 -2.83
N SER A 776 32.30 6.62 -2.90
CA SER A 776 33.22 5.48 -2.96
C SER A 776 34.11 5.56 -4.20
N ALA A 777 33.53 5.86 -5.36
CA ALA A 777 34.29 6.01 -6.61
C ALA A 777 35.25 7.22 -6.57
N ALA A 778 34.85 8.33 -5.93
CA ALA A 778 35.71 9.49 -5.70
C ALA A 778 36.91 9.16 -4.80
N GLY A 779 36.68 8.38 -3.74
CA GLY A 779 37.74 7.88 -2.86
C GLY A 779 38.74 6.97 -3.58
N GLU A 780 38.26 6.06 -4.43
CA GLU A 780 39.12 5.18 -5.25
C GLU A 780 39.91 5.95 -6.32
N ALA A 781 39.33 7.00 -6.91
CA ALA A 781 40.02 7.86 -7.87
C ALA A 781 41.15 8.66 -7.21
N SER A 782 40.92 9.17 -5.99
CA SER A 782 41.91 9.92 -5.20
C SER A 782 43.09 9.05 -4.76
N GLY A 783 42.87 7.76 -4.47
CA GLY A 783 43.90 6.82 -4.03
C GLY A 783 44.92 6.40 -5.11
N LYS A 784 44.65 6.66 -6.40
CA LYS A 784 45.56 6.31 -7.50
C LYS A 784 46.66 7.35 -7.78
N MET A 785 46.60 8.55 -7.19
CA MET A 785 47.56 9.64 -7.51
C MET A 785 48.86 9.64 -6.70
N THR A 786 49.06 8.78 -5.68
CA THR A 786 50.21 8.89 -4.76
C THR A 786 51.38 7.92 -4.99
N GLN A 787 51.40 7.13 -6.07
CA GLN A 787 52.47 6.15 -6.34
C GLN A 787 53.24 6.37 -7.66
N GLY A 788 53.23 7.60 -8.20
CA GLY A 788 53.79 7.91 -9.53
C GLY A 788 54.91 8.96 -9.60
N LYS A 789 55.38 9.52 -8.47
CA LYS A 789 56.48 10.51 -8.45
C LYS A 789 57.48 10.23 -7.33
N LEU A 790 58.30 9.21 -7.54
CA LEU A 790 59.58 9.02 -6.86
C LEU A 790 60.48 8.18 -7.78
N PHE A 791 60.99 8.81 -8.83
CA PHE A 791 62.28 8.53 -9.47
C PHE A 791 62.81 9.82 -10.09
#